data_AF-A0A534D2L4-F1
#
_entry.id   AF-A0A534D2L4-F1
#
_cell.length_a   1.000
_cell.length_b   1.000
_cell.length_c   1.000
_cell.angle_alpha   90.00
_cell.angle_beta   90.00
_cell.angle_gamma   90.00
#
_symmetry.space_group_name_H-M   'P 1'
#
loop_
_entity.id
_entity.type
_entity.pdbx_description
1 polymer ?
#
loop_
_entity_poly.entity_id
_entity_poly.type
_entity_poly.pdbx_seq_one_letter_code
_entity_poly.pdbx_strand_id
1 'polypeptide(L)'
;MIVGTAGHIDHGKTTLVRALTGVNTDRLKEEKARGISIELGYAYTPLENGEVLGFIDVPGHERLVHTMVAGACGIDFALLVVAADDGVMPQTREHVAILELLGVSRGAVALTKIDRVERERLDEVQAQLQRLLGLTALNAAPLFALDATAADHPGTTALRDHLHQMAAQTRARPHQGLFRLAVDRVFTLAGHGTVVTGTVFSGQVRTGDTVAVMPAGLTARVRSIHAQNRAADLGRAGERCALNLAAVEKSAIARGDWLADPRALAPSTRIDVLLTLLADSGAHLKSWSPLHVHLGTTHRLAHVVPLESPAHAGESARVQLVFDTPMCALPGDRLIVRDAQGRHTLGGGRVLDPFAPARRRRSVERLGFLAALERMLAGEGIMPLLQQARFGVPISELVRLTGCPPDRLPLPSAALTIAAGGEHCVVLPARWQALRESAMSALRRFHADVPDEPGPDVGRLRRIALPAMPAALWRSLVDELARERLVHLSGAWLHLPEHAVTLSASDQTLAGKLQPLIAAGRFDPPWVRELAARVHEPEERVRQVLRKQVTQGGVYQVVRDLFYDRERIAELAEIVGAATREHGGINAARFRDTLGLGRKRAIQILEFFDRVGYTRRVRDAHVLRPDSAWRSTSGPAAGPQGAAATPSGVSGAVSARR
;
A
#
# COMPACT_ATOMS: atom_id res chain seq x y z
N MET A 1 -13.54 -11.23 24.56
CA MET A 1 -14.57 -10.33 23.99
C MET A 1 -14.43 -8.95 24.61
N ILE A 2 -14.45 -7.88 23.81
CA ILE A 2 -14.45 -6.49 24.28
C ILE A 2 -15.87 -5.90 24.17
N VAL A 3 -16.43 -5.49 25.31
CA VAL A 3 -17.71 -4.80 25.43
C VAL A 3 -17.45 -3.30 25.57
N GLY A 4 -18.06 -2.47 24.72
CA GLY A 4 -18.00 -1.02 24.89
C GLY A 4 -19.35 -0.46 25.35
N THR A 5 -19.32 0.39 26.37
CA THR A 5 -20.52 1.08 26.82
C THR A 5 -20.83 2.26 25.89
N ALA A 6 -22.10 2.50 25.61
CA ALA A 6 -22.55 3.63 24.81
C ALA A 6 -23.85 4.18 25.40
N GLY A 7 -24.01 5.50 25.43
CA GLY A 7 -25.21 6.14 25.94
C GLY A 7 -24.99 7.57 26.39
N HIS A 8 -26.07 8.30 26.60
CA HIS A 8 -26.05 9.69 27.08
C HIS A 8 -25.29 9.83 28.41
N ILE A 9 -24.79 11.03 28.68
CA ILE A 9 -24.25 11.41 29.98
C ILE A 9 -25.27 11.09 31.12
N ASP A 10 -24.78 10.72 32.29
CA ASP A 10 -25.58 10.43 33.50
C ASP A 10 -26.65 9.32 33.39
N HIS A 11 -26.60 8.51 32.34
CA HIS A 11 -27.43 7.30 32.22
C HIS A 11 -26.88 6.10 33.01
N GLY A 12 -25.81 6.27 33.78
CA GLY A 12 -25.29 5.22 34.68
C GLY A 12 -24.33 4.21 34.05
N LYS A 13 -23.64 4.57 32.96
CA LYS A 13 -22.64 3.71 32.29
C LYS A 13 -21.56 3.19 33.25
N THR A 14 -20.87 4.10 33.93
CA THR A 14 -19.79 3.79 34.88
C THR A 14 -20.31 2.99 36.08
N THR A 15 -21.48 3.36 36.61
CA THR A 15 -22.15 2.60 37.69
C THR A 15 -22.44 1.17 37.27
N LEU A 16 -22.93 0.97 36.05
CA LEU A 16 -23.21 -0.36 35.50
C LEU A 16 -21.93 -1.18 35.31
N VAL A 17 -20.87 -0.59 34.76
CA VAL A 17 -19.57 -1.27 34.62
C VAL A 17 -19.04 -1.70 36.00
N ARG A 18 -19.15 -0.84 37.01
CA ARG A 18 -18.79 -1.18 38.39
C ARG A 18 -19.65 -2.32 38.93
N ALA A 19 -20.96 -2.33 38.70
CA ALA A 19 -21.85 -3.39 39.14
C ALA A 19 -21.55 -4.75 38.45
N LEU A 20 -21.10 -4.72 37.20
CA LEU A 20 -20.75 -5.92 36.42
C LEU A 20 -19.34 -6.45 36.72
N THR A 21 -18.39 -5.58 37.06
CA THR A 21 -16.96 -5.94 37.14
C THR A 21 -16.34 -5.77 38.53
N GLY A 22 -16.98 -5.02 39.42
CA GLY A 22 -16.41 -4.57 40.69
C GLY A 22 -15.35 -3.47 40.57
N VAL A 23 -14.98 -3.06 39.35
CA VAL A 23 -13.93 -2.07 39.09
C VAL A 23 -14.54 -0.69 38.86
N ASN A 24 -13.99 0.34 39.51
CA ASN A 24 -14.34 1.73 39.21
C ASN A 24 -13.50 2.24 38.03
N THR A 25 -14.16 2.68 36.96
CA THR A 25 -13.53 3.16 35.73
C THR A 25 -13.10 4.62 35.78
N ASP A 26 -13.68 5.44 36.67
CA ASP A 26 -13.30 6.85 36.85
C ASP A 26 -12.00 6.96 37.65
N ARG A 27 -10.93 7.41 36.98
CA ARG A 27 -9.58 7.43 37.55
C ARG A 27 -9.12 8.84 37.88
N LEU A 28 -9.51 9.83 37.10
CA LEU A 28 -9.08 11.21 37.28
C LEU A 28 -9.83 11.87 38.46
N LYS A 29 -9.13 12.77 39.16
CA LYS A 29 -9.77 13.57 40.23
C LYS A 29 -10.91 14.43 39.68
N GLU A 30 -10.76 14.92 38.45
CA GLU A 30 -11.78 15.73 37.76
C GLU A 30 -13.03 14.92 37.39
N GLU A 31 -12.86 13.67 36.95
CA GLU A 31 -13.98 12.76 36.65
C GLU A 31 -14.83 12.55 37.91
N LYS A 32 -14.16 12.23 39.03
CA LYS A 32 -14.83 12.02 40.33
C LYS A 32 -15.50 13.29 40.87
N ALA A 33 -14.91 14.45 40.63
CA ALA A 33 -15.45 15.73 41.11
C ALA A 33 -16.65 16.21 40.29
N ARG A 34 -16.68 15.92 38.99
CA ARG A 34 -17.72 16.39 38.06
C ARG A 34 -18.79 15.33 37.76
N GLY A 35 -18.56 14.07 38.12
CA GLY A 35 -19.46 12.95 37.81
C GLY A 35 -19.50 12.59 36.32
N ILE A 36 -18.50 13.01 35.54
CA ILE A 36 -18.43 12.77 34.09
C ILE A 36 -17.16 11.99 33.75
N SER A 37 -17.28 10.94 32.94
CA SER A 37 -16.09 10.25 32.39
C SER A 37 -15.47 11.11 31.28
N ILE A 38 -14.16 11.34 31.37
CA ILE A 38 -13.40 12.20 30.46
C ILE A 38 -12.49 11.35 29.57
N GLU A 39 -11.74 10.43 30.18
CA GLU A 39 -10.94 9.43 29.48
C GLU A 39 -11.70 8.12 29.28
N LEU A 40 -11.16 7.25 28.42
CA LEU A 40 -11.64 5.87 28.31
C LEU A 40 -11.31 5.10 29.59
N GLY A 41 -12.35 4.57 30.22
CA GLY A 41 -12.23 3.66 31.36
C GLY A 41 -12.06 2.22 30.88
N TYR A 42 -11.32 1.41 31.64
CA TYR A 42 -11.11 0.01 31.31
C TYR A 42 -11.27 -0.88 32.54
N ALA A 43 -12.08 -1.93 32.39
CA ALA A 43 -12.28 -2.98 33.40
C ALA A 43 -12.19 -4.35 32.74
N TYR A 44 -11.77 -5.36 33.49
CA TYR A 44 -11.56 -6.72 32.98
C TYR A 44 -12.09 -7.74 33.99
N THR A 45 -12.92 -8.66 33.52
CA THR A 45 -13.47 -9.74 34.34
C THR A 45 -12.97 -11.09 33.80
N PRO A 46 -12.25 -11.89 34.60
CA PRO A 46 -11.91 -13.28 34.27
C PRO A 46 -13.17 -14.11 34.04
N LEU A 47 -13.17 -14.97 33.02
CA LEU A 47 -14.20 -15.99 32.83
C LEU A 47 -13.67 -17.36 33.26
N GLU A 48 -14.58 -18.27 33.62
CA GLU A 48 -14.25 -19.62 34.09
C GLU A 48 -13.51 -20.46 33.04
N ASN A 49 -13.77 -20.19 31.75
CA ASN A 49 -13.09 -20.83 30.63
C ASN A 49 -11.65 -20.30 30.39
N GLY A 50 -11.15 -19.40 31.24
CA GLY A 50 -9.83 -18.79 31.14
C GLY A 50 -9.75 -17.54 30.25
N GLU A 51 -10.82 -17.23 29.49
CA GLU A 51 -10.92 -16.00 28.71
C GLU A 51 -11.16 -14.77 29.60
N VAL A 52 -11.12 -13.58 29.00
CA VAL A 52 -11.38 -12.32 29.71
C VAL A 52 -12.44 -11.53 28.98
N LEU A 53 -13.41 -11.06 29.75
CA LEU A 53 -14.38 -10.07 29.33
C LEU A 53 -13.81 -8.68 29.62
N GLY A 54 -13.49 -7.93 28.56
CA GLY A 54 -13.01 -6.55 28.69
C GLY A 54 -14.15 -5.56 28.54
N PHE A 55 -14.21 -4.55 29.39
CA PHE A 55 -15.11 -3.42 29.29
C PHE A 55 -14.34 -2.16 28.94
N ILE A 56 -14.83 -1.42 27.96
CA ILE A 56 -14.40 -0.06 27.65
C ILE A 56 -15.54 0.86 28.05
N ASP A 57 -15.32 1.68 29.07
CA ASP A 57 -16.27 2.69 29.48
C ASP A 57 -16.01 3.97 28.70
N VAL A 58 -17.01 4.36 27.90
CA VAL A 58 -16.84 5.38 26.88
C VAL A 58 -17.55 6.67 27.30
N PRO A 59 -16.92 7.85 27.19
CA PRO A 59 -17.54 9.10 27.60
C PRO A 59 -18.78 9.39 26.76
N GLY A 60 -19.86 9.83 27.42
CA GLY A 60 -21.15 10.09 26.77
C GLY A 60 -21.35 11.51 26.25
N HIS A 61 -20.44 12.43 26.57
CA HIS A 61 -20.63 13.86 26.31
C HIS A 61 -20.31 14.23 24.86
N GLU A 62 -21.09 15.13 24.24
CA GLU A 62 -20.94 15.59 22.85
C GLU A 62 -19.51 16.03 22.46
N ARG A 63 -18.84 16.81 23.30
CA ARG A 63 -17.44 17.26 23.12
C ARG A 63 -16.41 16.13 23.17
N LEU A 64 -16.78 14.96 23.72
CA LEU A 64 -15.89 13.81 23.93
C LEU A 64 -16.12 12.70 22.91
N VAL A 65 -16.93 12.92 21.87
CA VAL A 65 -17.17 11.90 20.84
C VAL A 65 -15.88 11.48 20.14
N HIS A 66 -14.90 12.38 19.97
CA HIS A 66 -13.58 12.01 19.45
C HIS A 66 -12.88 10.93 20.29
N THR A 67 -13.07 10.98 21.62
CA THR A 67 -12.56 9.97 22.55
C THR A 67 -13.43 8.72 22.53
N MET A 68 -14.74 8.89 22.36
CA MET A 68 -15.67 7.78 22.16
C MET A 68 -15.32 6.94 20.94
N VAL A 69 -15.15 7.54 19.77
CA VAL A 69 -14.85 6.84 18.51
C VAL A 69 -13.56 6.03 18.65
N ALA A 70 -12.52 6.61 19.26
CA ALA A 70 -11.25 5.91 19.48
C ALA A 70 -11.37 4.69 20.41
N GLY A 71 -12.27 4.73 21.42
CA GLY A 71 -12.55 3.58 22.28
C GLY A 71 -13.51 2.57 21.64
N ALA A 72 -14.38 3.04 20.75
CA ALA A 72 -15.31 2.21 20.01
C ALA A 72 -14.62 1.40 18.91
N CYS A 73 -13.49 1.90 18.41
CA CYS A 73 -12.58 1.22 17.52
C CYS A 73 -12.00 -0.06 18.17
N GLY A 74 -12.62 -1.21 17.85
CA GLY A 74 -12.19 -2.52 18.33
C GLY A 74 -13.19 -3.22 19.25
N ILE A 75 -14.35 -2.62 19.53
CA ILE A 75 -15.46 -3.29 20.25
C ILE A 75 -15.92 -4.53 19.46
N ASP A 76 -16.18 -5.63 20.18
CA ASP A 76 -16.85 -6.82 19.65
C ASP A 76 -18.37 -6.80 19.92
N PHE A 77 -18.78 -6.16 21.02
CA PHE A 77 -20.15 -6.14 21.52
C PHE A 77 -20.53 -4.78 22.12
N ALA A 78 -21.62 -4.18 21.66
CA ALA A 78 -22.11 -2.90 22.21
C ALA A 78 -23.01 -3.11 23.43
N LEU A 79 -22.80 -2.33 24.49
CA LEU A 79 -23.73 -2.22 25.61
C LEU A 79 -24.35 -0.83 25.62
N LEU A 80 -25.57 -0.71 25.09
CA LEU A 80 -26.30 0.56 25.05
C LEU A 80 -27.01 0.80 26.39
N VAL A 81 -26.60 1.85 27.10
CA VAL A 81 -27.12 2.21 28.41
C VAL A 81 -28.07 3.40 28.28
N VAL A 82 -29.31 3.19 28.67
CA VAL A 82 -30.38 4.21 28.61
C VAL A 82 -31.07 4.27 29.96
N ALA A 83 -31.17 5.47 30.53
CA ALA A 83 -31.91 5.63 31.78
C ALA A 83 -33.41 5.74 31.52
N ALA A 84 -34.21 5.11 32.36
CA ALA A 84 -35.65 5.03 32.19
C ALA A 84 -36.37 6.36 32.48
N ASP A 85 -35.77 7.22 33.31
CA ASP A 85 -36.24 8.58 33.58
C ASP A 85 -36.18 9.44 32.30
N ASP A 86 -35.00 9.53 31.69
CA ASP A 86 -34.76 10.39 30.51
C ASP A 86 -35.24 9.75 29.19
N GLY A 87 -35.11 8.43 29.06
CA GLY A 87 -35.40 7.72 27.82
C GLY A 87 -34.36 7.99 26.72
N VAL A 88 -34.79 7.95 25.45
CA VAL A 88 -33.87 8.05 24.31
C VAL A 88 -33.46 9.50 24.04
N MET A 89 -32.21 9.83 24.39
CA MET A 89 -31.60 11.15 24.22
C MET A 89 -30.85 11.32 22.88
N PRO A 90 -30.53 12.56 22.44
CA PRO A 90 -29.78 12.81 21.20
C PRO A 90 -28.43 12.09 21.13
N GLN A 91 -27.65 12.07 22.23
CA GLN A 91 -26.36 11.36 22.30
C GLN A 91 -26.54 9.84 22.18
N THR A 92 -27.66 9.29 22.68
CA THR A 92 -27.99 7.87 22.47
C THR A 92 -28.16 7.56 20.98
N ARG A 93 -28.86 8.42 20.23
CA ARG A 93 -29.02 8.29 18.77
C ARG A 93 -27.68 8.41 18.04
N GLU A 94 -26.87 9.40 18.40
CA GLU A 94 -25.54 9.59 17.81
C GLU A 94 -24.63 8.37 18.06
N HIS A 95 -24.61 7.82 19.27
CA HIS A 95 -23.81 6.63 19.55
C HIS A 95 -24.29 5.40 18.79
N VAL A 96 -25.60 5.20 18.65
CA VAL A 96 -26.15 4.10 17.83
C VAL A 96 -25.70 4.25 16.38
N ALA A 97 -25.77 5.45 15.81
CA ALA A 97 -25.27 5.72 14.46
C ALA A 97 -23.76 5.45 14.34
N ILE A 98 -22.94 5.87 15.31
CA ILE A 98 -21.49 5.60 15.31
C ILE A 98 -21.20 4.10 15.39
N LEU A 99 -21.89 3.36 16.25
CA LEU A 99 -21.73 1.91 16.38
C LEU A 99 -22.06 1.19 15.06
N GLU A 100 -23.12 1.61 14.38
CA GLU A 100 -23.51 1.09 13.07
C GLU A 100 -22.46 1.38 11.99
N LEU A 101 -21.97 2.62 11.92
CA LEU A 101 -20.92 3.01 10.99
C LEU A 101 -19.60 2.24 11.23
N LEU A 102 -19.28 1.98 12.50
CA LEU A 102 -18.17 1.11 12.92
C LEU A 102 -18.45 -0.39 12.72
N GLY A 103 -19.65 -0.77 12.26
CA GLY A 103 -20.03 -2.14 11.91
C GLY A 103 -20.25 -3.05 13.11
N VAL A 104 -20.58 -2.49 14.28
CA VAL A 104 -20.91 -3.27 15.47
C VAL A 104 -22.34 -3.79 15.35
N SER A 105 -22.48 -5.08 15.11
CA SER A 105 -23.78 -5.74 14.86
C SER A 105 -24.31 -6.57 16.02
N ARG A 106 -23.54 -6.71 17.10
CA ARG A 106 -23.91 -7.47 18.30
C ARG A 106 -23.95 -6.53 19.49
N GLY A 107 -24.99 -6.66 20.32
CA GLY A 107 -25.12 -5.83 21.50
C GLY A 107 -26.29 -6.21 22.41
N ALA A 108 -26.39 -5.50 23.52
CA ALA A 108 -27.48 -5.57 24.48
C ALA A 108 -27.86 -4.15 24.94
N VAL A 109 -29.09 -3.98 25.41
CA VAL A 109 -29.60 -2.72 25.96
C VAL A 109 -29.78 -2.88 27.46
N ALA A 110 -29.17 -1.98 28.23
CA ALA A 110 -29.38 -1.84 29.66
C ALA A 110 -30.28 -0.63 29.93
N LEU A 111 -31.52 -0.88 30.33
CA LEU A 111 -32.46 0.15 30.77
C LEU A 111 -32.26 0.36 32.28
N THR A 112 -31.55 1.43 32.62
CA THR A 112 -31.12 1.74 34.00
C THR A 112 -32.12 2.64 34.73
N LYS A 113 -31.93 2.81 36.04
CA LYS A 113 -32.73 3.69 36.92
C LYS A 113 -34.22 3.34 36.95
N ILE A 114 -34.54 2.05 36.86
CA ILE A 114 -35.94 1.58 36.89
C ILE A 114 -36.61 1.82 38.25
N ASP A 115 -35.81 1.99 39.31
CA ASP A 115 -36.23 2.36 40.66
C ASP A 115 -36.91 3.73 40.75
N ARG A 116 -36.70 4.59 39.72
CA ARG A 116 -37.17 5.98 39.72
C ARG A 116 -38.44 6.21 38.92
N VAL A 117 -38.95 5.19 38.25
CA VAL A 117 -40.05 5.35 37.29
C VAL A 117 -41.11 4.29 37.48
N GLU A 118 -42.34 4.66 37.13
CA GLU A 118 -43.49 3.75 37.09
C GLU A 118 -43.45 2.85 35.85
N ARG A 119 -44.23 1.76 35.89
CA ARG A 119 -44.26 0.76 34.82
C ARG A 119 -44.67 1.32 33.46
N GLU A 120 -45.61 2.26 33.43
CA GLU A 120 -46.04 2.91 32.18
C GLU A 120 -44.88 3.61 31.47
N ARG A 121 -44.03 4.31 32.24
CA ARG A 121 -42.85 4.98 31.70
C ARG A 121 -41.81 3.98 31.18
N LEU A 122 -41.65 2.83 31.83
CA LEU A 122 -40.77 1.76 31.32
C LEU A 122 -41.25 1.26 29.96
N ASP A 123 -42.53 0.99 29.81
CA ASP A 123 -43.12 0.51 28.56
C ASP A 123 -42.97 1.54 27.43
N GLU A 124 -43.16 2.84 27.73
CA GLU A 124 -42.90 3.93 26.79
C GLU A 124 -41.45 3.95 26.28
N VAL A 125 -40.47 3.87 27.18
CA VAL A 125 -39.05 3.91 26.83
C VAL A 125 -38.64 2.66 26.06
N GLN A 126 -39.18 1.49 26.41
CA GLN A 126 -38.98 0.26 25.63
C GLN A 126 -39.48 0.42 24.19
N ALA A 127 -40.67 1.00 23.99
CA ALA A 127 -41.19 1.27 22.65
C ALA A 127 -40.32 2.28 21.87
N GLN A 128 -39.75 3.29 22.54
CA GLN A 128 -38.79 4.21 21.92
C GLN A 128 -37.51 3.49 21.46
N LEU A 129 -36.98 2.60 22.30
CA LEU A 129 -35.78 1.82 22.00
C LEU A 129 -36.01 0.87 20.82
N GLN A 130 -37.14 0.17 20.80
CA GLN A 130 -37.51 -0.70 19.68
C GLN A 130 -37.60 0.08 18.36
N ARG A 131 -38.20 1.28 18.36
CA ARG A 131 -38.24 2.14 17.17
C ARG A 131 -36.86 2.60 16.73
N LEU A 132 -35.99 2.98 17.68
CA LEU A 132 -34.62 3.41 17.36
C LEU A 132 -33.79 2.27 16.76
N LEU A 133 -33.82 1.10 17.40
CA LEU A 133 -32.98 -0.03 17.02
C LEU A 133 -33.52 -0.83 15.84
N GLY A 134 -34.84 -0.75 15.57
CA GLY A 134 -35.50 -1.53 14.52
C GLY A 134 -34.93 -1.35 13.12
N LEU A 135 -34.29 -0.21 12.85
CA LEU A 135 -33.64 0.11 11.56
C LEU A 135 -32.14 -0.21 11.53
N THR A 136 -31.59 -0.78 12.61
CA THR A 136 -30.16 -1.00 12.78
C THR A 136 -29.84 -2.49 12.89
N ALA A 137 -28.55 -2.84 12.81
CA ALA A 137 -28.07 -4.19 13.08
C ALA A 137 -28.34 -4.68 14.53
N LEU A 138 -28.73 -3.78 15.45
CA LEU A 138 -29.02 -4.07 16.85
C LEU A 138 -30.52 -4.30 17.12
N ASN A 139 -31.35 -4.48 16.09
CA ASN A 139 -32.80 -4.68 16.25
C ASN A 139 -33.18 -5.89 17.13
N ALA A 140 -32.34 -6.92 17.16
CA ALA A 140 -32.51 -8.15 17.94
C ALA A 140 -31.75 -8.11 19.27
N ALA A 141 -31.21 -6.96 19.67
CA ALA A 141 -30.48 -6.82 20.92
C ALA A 141 -31.43 -7.03 22.12
N PRO A 142 -31.11 -7.94 23.05
CA PRO A 142 -31.93 -8.15 24.24
C PRO A 142 -31.91 -6.91 25.15
N LEU A 143 -33.05 -6.62 25.77
CA LEU A 143 -33.24 -5.50 26.69
C LEU A 143 -33.33 -6.01 28.13
N PHE A 144 -32.52 -5.42 29.00
CA PHE A 144 -32.45 -5.72 30.43
C PHE A 144 -32.83 -4.48 31.23
N ALA A 145 -33.98 -4.54 31.91
CA ALA A 145 -34.40 -3.53 32.88
C ALA A 145 -33.72 -3.80 34.22
N LEU A 146 -32.96 -2.82 34.73
CA LEU A 146 -32.16 -3.01 35.93
C LEU A 146 -31.95 -1.74 36.76
N ASP A 147 -31.70 -1.94 38.05
CA ASP A 147 -31.07 -0.97 38.93
C ASP A 147 -29.62 -1.41 39.19
N ALA A 148 -28.66 -0.59 38.76
CA ALA A 148 -27.23 -0.85 38.91
C ALA A 148 -26.70 -0.47 40.31
N THR A 149 -27.49 0.21 41.12
CA THR A 149 -27.13 0.62 42.49
C THR A 149 -27.51 -0.42 43.53
N ALA A 150 -28.60 -1.16 43.29
CA ALA A 150 -28.99 -2.30 44.09
C ALA A 150 -28.03 -3.49 43.88
N ALA A 151 -27.42 -3.96 44.98
CA ALA A 151 -26.63 -5.18 44.97
C ALA A 151 -27.50 -6.37 44.55
N ASP A 152 -26.97 -7.23 43.68
CA ASP A 152 -27.60 -8.48 43.21
C ASP A 152 -28.99 -8.32 42.58
N HIS A 153 -29.31 -7.13 42.02
CA HIS A 153 -30.54 -6.91 41.29
C HIS A 153 -30.70 -7.97 40.17
N PRO A 154 -31.85 -8.67 40.06
CA PRO A 154 -32.04 -9.76 39.10
C PRO A 154 -31.74 -9.37 37.65
N GLY A 155 -32.08 -8.16 37.25
CA GLY A 155 -31.77 -7.63 35.91
C GLY A 155 -30.27 -7.43 35.65
N THR A 156 -29.49 -7.05 36.68
CA THR A 156 -28.03 -6.90 36.58
C THR A 156 -27.36 -8.27 36.49
N THR A 157 -27.86 -9.26 37.25
CA THR A 157 -27.41 -10.65 37.17
C THR A 157 -27.72 -11.26 35.79
N ALA A 158 -28.95 -11.08 35.30
CA ALA A 158 -29.35 -11.58 33.97
C ALA A 158 -28.50 -10.97 32.84
N LEU A 159 -28.19 -9.68 32.91
CA LEU A 159 -27.28 -9.03 31.96
C LEU A 159 -25.86 -9.63 32.04
N ARG A 160 -25.34 -9.85 33.26
CA ARG A 160 -24.01 -10.45 33.48
C ARG A 160 -23.92 -11.84 32.86
N ASP A 161 -24.92 -12.69 33.12
CA ASP A 161 -24.98 -14.06 32.60
C ASP A 161 -25.06 -14.06 31.07
N HIS A 162 -25.86 -13.16 30.50
CA HIS A 162 -25.95 -12.99 29.06
C HIS A 162 -24.59 -12.57 28.45
N LEU A 163 -23.89 -11.62 29.06
CA LEU A 163 -22.56 -11.19 28.59
C LEU A 163 -21.53 -12.32 28.70
N HIS A 164 -21.59 -13.13 29.76
CA HIS A 164 -20.72 -14.31 29.91
C HIS A 164 -21.01 -15.35 28.81
N GLN A 165 -22.29 -15.62 28.52
CA GLN A 165 -22.69 -16.53 27.44
C GLN A 165 -22.23 -16.03 26.08
N MET A 166 -22.40 -14.73 25.80
CA MET A 166 -21.95 -14.11 24.55
C MET A 166 -20.43 -14.13 24.41
N ALA A 167 -19.70 -13.95 25.51
CA ALA A 167 -18.25 -14.05 25.52
C ALA A 167 -17.80 -15.45 25.10
N ALA A 168 -18.36 -16.49 25.71
CA ALA A 168 -18.04 -17.89 25.40
C ALA A 168 -18.37 -18.29 23.95
N GLN A 169 -19.35 -17.64 23.31
CA GLN A 169 -19.72 -17.87 21.92
C GLN A 169 -18.92 -17.03 20.92
N THR A 170 -18.18 -16.01 21.40
CA THR A 170 -17.45 -15.10 20.52
C THR A 170 -16.19 -15.77 20.02
N ARG A 171 -16.19 -16.14 18.73
CA ARG A 171 -15.00 -16.69 18.07
C ARG A 171 -13.86 -15.68 18.10
N ALA A 172 -12.66 -16.17 18.38
CA ALA A 172 -11.44 -15.38 18.27
C ALA A 172 -11.29 -14.81 16.85
N ARG A 173 -10.87 -13.54 16.75
CA ARG A 173 -10.62 -12.90 15.45
C ARG A 173 -9.53 -13.66 14.69
N PRO A 174 -9.63 -13.77 13.36
CA PRO A 174 -8.57 -14.38 12.57
C PRO A 174 -7.25 -13.62 12.78
N HIS A 175 -6.22 -14.33 13.25
CA HIS A 175 -4.89 -13.79 13.54
C HIS A 175 -3.91 -13.99 12.37
N GLN A 176 -4.41 -14.34 11.19
CA GLN A 176 -3.58 -14.73 10.04
C GLN A 176 -2.99 -13.55 9.27
N GLY A 177 -3.47 -12.33 9.52
CA GLY A 177 -2.92 -11.10 8.95
C GLY A 177 -1.65 -10.63 9.65
N LEU A 178 -1.02 -9.60 9.09
CA LEU A 178 0.11 -8.90 9.68
C LEU A 178 -0.30 -8.13 10.94
N PHE A 179 0.64 -7.97 11.88
CA PHE A 179 0.39 -7.32 13.16
C PHE A 179 0.07 -5.83 13.01
N ARG A 180 -0.98 -5.37 13.70
CA ARG A 180 -1.39 -3.96 13.80
C ARG A 180 -2.04 -3.70 15.15
N LEU A 181 -1.54 -2.72 15.90
CA LEU A 181 -2.11 -2.24 17.14
C LEU A 181 -2.33 -0.73 17.06
N ALA A 182 -3.55 -0.29 17.35
CA ALA A 182 -3.93 1.13 17.40
C ALA A 182 -3.59 1.68 18.78
N VAL A 183 -2.71 2.68 18.85
CA VAL A 183 -2.23 3.22 20.14
C VAL A 183 -3.30 4.09 20.77
N ASP A 184 -3.69 3.75 22.01
CA ASP A 184 -4.65 4.52 22.82
C ASP A 184 -3.98 5.37 23.90
N ARG A 185 -2.93 4.86 24.55
CA ARG A 185 -2.17 5.58 25.59
C ARG A 185 -0.70 5.22 25.54
N VAL A 186 0.13 6.17 25.94
CA VAL A 186 1.58 6.01 26.05
C VAL A 186 2.02 6.57 27.40
N PHE A 187 2.76 5.78 28.16
CA PHE A 187 3.29 6.18 29.46
C PHE A 187 4.64 5.51 29.72
N THR A 188 5.37 6.05 30.69
CA THR A 188 6.67 5.51 31.11
C THR A 188 6.52 4.90 32.49
N LEU A 189 7.00 3.67 32.66
CA LEU A 189 7.13 3.03 33.96
C LEU A 189 8.60 3.07 34.38
N ALA A 190 8.86 3.54 35.60
CA ALA A 190 10.20 3.59 36.16
C ALA A 190 10.84 2.20 36.11
N GLY A 191 12.05 2.09 35.55
CA GLY A 191 12.77 0.83 35.37
C GLY A 191 12.32 -0.04 34.18
N HIS A 192 11.16 0.21 33.58
CA HIS A 192 10.63 -0.62 32.49
C HIS A 192 10.73 0.03 31.10
N GLY A 193 10.71 1.37 31.02
CA GLY A 193 10.81 2.12 29.76
C GLY A 193 9.45 2.63 29.26
N THR A 194 9.31 2.80 27.95
CA THR A 194 8.10 3.31 27.29
C THR A 194 7.10 2.17 27.11
N VAL A 195 5.95 2.27 27.76
CA VAL A 195 4.84 1.33 27.63
C VAL A 195 3.72 1.96 26.82
N VAL A 196 3.30 1.24 25.78
CA VAL A 196 2.23 1.64 24.87
C VAL A 196 1.06 0.70 25.07
N THR A 197 -0.15 1.22 25.26
CA THR A 197 -1.38 0.41 25.29
C THR A 197 -2.22 0.66 24.05
N GLY A 198 -2.89 -0.38 23.60
CA GLY A 198 -3.79 -0.30 22.46
C GLY A 198 -4.50 -1.59 22.13
N THR A 199 -5.49 -1.51 21.26
CA THR A 199 -6.22 -2.68 20.76
C THR A 199 -5.49 -3.26 19.56
N VAL A 200 -5.25 -4.57 19.57
CA VAL A 200 -4.69 -5.29 18.42
C VAL A 200 -5.80 -5.51 17.40
N PHE A 201 -5.67 -4.89 16.23
CA PHE A 201 -6.64 -4.98 15.14
C PHE A 201 -6.47 -6.27 14.33
N SER A 202 -5.22 -6.64 14.04
CA SER A 202 -4.90 -7.81 13.24
C SER A 202 -3.56 -8.42 13.63
N GLY A 203 -3.38 -9.68 13.24
CA GLY A 203 -2.16 -10.44 13.48
C GLY A 203 -1.90 -10.73 14.95
N GLN A 204 -0.62 -10.93 15.26
CA GLN A 204 -0.15 -11.23 16.59
C GLN A 204 1.27 -10.69 16.77
N VAL A 205 1.65 -10.44 18.02
CA VAL A 205 3.00 -9.98 18.39
C VAL A 205 3.52 -10.81 19.56
N ARG A 206 4.79 -11.20 19.49
CA ARG A 206 5.48 -11.94 20.55
C ARG A 206 6.53 -11.08 21.24
N THR A 207 6.84 -11.43 22.48
CA THR A 207 8.01 -10.88 23.16
C THR A 207 9.27 -11.13 22.32
N GLY A 208 10.04 -10.07 22.10
CA GLY A 208 11.25 -10.09 21.28
C GLY A 208 11.04 -9.64 19.83
N ASP A 209 9.80 -9.57 19.34
CA ASP A 209 9.49 -9.13 17.97
C ASP A 209 9.85 -7.67 17.75
N THR A 210 10.10 -7.35 16.48
CA THR A 210 10.37 -5.99 16.01
C THR A 210 9.12 -5.43 15.34
N VAL A 211 8.70 -4.25 15.78
CA VAL A 211 7.53 -3.52 15.25
C VAL A 211 7.95 -2.13 14.81
N ALA A 212 7.19 -1.53 13.89
CA ALA A 212 7.35 -0.14 13.51
C ALA A 212 6.26 0.74 14.15
N VAL A 213 6.68 1.89 14.68
CA VAL A 213 5.81 3.01 15.04
C VAL A 213 5.48 3.78 13.76
N MET A 214 4.22 3.74 13.35
CA MET A 214 3.71 4.38 12.14
C MET A 214 2.82 5.57 12.51
N PRO A 215 2.93 6.71 11.80
CA PRO A 215 3.51 6.88 10.47
C PRO A 215 5.02 7.18 10.43
N ALA A 216 5.68 7.38 11.58
CA ALA A 216 7.08 7.82 11.64
C ALA A 216 8.09 6.79 11.09
N GLY A 217 7.73 5.50 11.02
CA GLY A 217 8.60 4.42 10.58
C GLY A 217 9.70 4.06 11.58
N LEU A 218 9.57 4.45 12.86
CA LEU A 218 10.57 4.19 13.88
C LEU A 218 10.48 2.72 14.32
N THR A 219 11.62 2.03 14.31
CA THR A 219 11.67 0.62 14.68
C THR A 219 11.80 0.46 16.19
N ALA A 220 11.00 -0.41 16.79
CA ALA A 220 11.00 -0.71 18.22
C ALA A 220 11.00 -2.22 18.45
N ARG A 221 11.63 -2.66 19.54
CA ARG A 221 11.60 -4.08 19.95
C ARG A 221 10.70 -4.27 21.16
N VAL A 222 9.84 -5.28 21.11
CA VAL A 222 8.92 -5.62 22.20
C VAL A 222 9.67 -6.37 23.30
N ARG A 223 9.73 -5.80 24.51
CA ARG A 223 10.41 -6.38 25.69
C ARG A 223 9.50 -7.26 26.53
N SER A 224 8.24 -6.84 26.69
CA SER A 224 7.23 -7.58 27.44
C SER A 224 5.85 -7.20 26.95
N ILE A 225 4.90 -8.11 27.13
CA ILE A 225 3.51 -7.95 26.71
C ILE A 225 2.62 -8.20 27.92
N HIS A 226 1.63 -7.34 28.14
CA HIS A 226 0.51 -7.62 29.02
C HIS A 226 -0.78 -7.60 28.20
N ALA A 227 -1.43 -8.74 28.03
CA ALA A 227 -2.73 -8.84 27.38
C ALA A 227 -3.83 -8.75 28.43
N GLN A 228 -4.76 -7.79 28.28
CA GLN A 228 -5.93 -7.64 29.17
C GLN A 228 -5.55 -7.61 30.66
N ASN A 229 -4.50 -6.87 30.99
CA ASN A 229 -3.93 -6.72 32.34
C ASN A 229 -3.30 -7.98 32.96
N ARG A 230 -2.93 -8.97 32.13
CA ARG A 230 -2.16 -10.16 32.55
C ARG A 230 -0.86 -10.24 31.77
N ALA A 231 0.24 -10.62 32.42
CA ALA A 231 1.50 -10.88 31.72
C ALA A 231 1.31 -12.01 30.71
N ALA A 232 1.83 -11.82 29.49
CA ALA A 232 1.69 -12.76 28.40
C ALA A 232 2.94 -12.72 27.50
N ASP A 233 3.22 -13.81 26.79
CA ASP A 233 4.28 -13.86 25.77
C ASP A 233 3.79 -13.52 24.36
N LEU A 234 2.47 -13.43 24.19
CA LEU A 234 1.78 -13.26 22.92
C LEU A 234 0.59 -12.31 23.09
N GLY A 235 0.50 -11.29 22.23
CA GLY A 235 -0.69 -10.47 22.06
C GLY A 235 -1.37 -10.78 20.74
N ARG A 236 -2.71 -10.93 20.75
CA ARG A 236 -3.51 -11.38 19.58
C ARG A 236 -4.57 -10.36 19.19
N ALA A 237 -4.98 -10.40 17.92
CA ALA A 237 -6.10 -9.61 17.40
C ALA A 237 -7.37 -9.78 18.27
N GLY A 238 -8.00 -8.64 18.62
CA GLY A 238 -9.15 -8.58 19.52
C GLY A 238 -8.79 -8.41 21.00
N GLU A 239 -7.50 -8.46 21.35
CA GLU A 239 -7.04 -8.15 22.71
C GLU A 239 -6.58 -6.70 22.81
N ARG A 240 -6.73 -6.14 24.00
CA ARG A 240 -6.04 -4.90 24.38
C ARG A 240 -4.73 -5.27 25.05
N CYS A 241 -3.62 -4.85 24.45
CA CYS A 241 -2.28 -5.19 24.90
C CYS A 241 -1.54 -3.94 25.39
N ALA A 242 -0.77 -4.10 26.46
CA ALA A 242 0.30 -3.19 26.85
C ALA A 242 1.63 -3.77 26.34
N LEU A 243 2.34 -3.03 25.50
CA LEU A 243 3.64 -3.40 24.96
C LEU A 243 4.71 -2.52 25.58
N ASN A 244 5.69 -3.14 26.22
CA ASN A 244 6.89 -2.44 26.64
C ASN A 244 7.89 -2.39 25.48
N LEU A 245 8.27 -1.19 25.05
CA LEU A 245 9.11 -0.96 23.89
C LEU A 245 10.54 -0.56 24.27
N ALA A 246 11.50 -1.19 23.61
CA ALA A 246 12.90 -0.78 23.64
C ALA A 246 13.18 0.28 22.57
N ALA A 247 14.15 1.16 22.85
CA ALA A 247 14.75 2.09 21.90
C ALA A 247 13.82 3.17 21.31
N VAL A 248 12.66 3.41 21.95
CA VAL A 248 11.77 4.52 21.59
C VAL A 248 11.35 5.29 22.84
N GLU A 249 11.51 6.61 22.79
CA GLU A 249 11.07 7.51 23.85
C GLU A 249 9.56 7.77 23.77
N LYS A 250 8.95 8.09 24.92
CA LYS A 250 7.53 8.49 24.99
C LYS A 250 7.19 9.67 24.06
N SER A 251 8.12 10.61 23.86
CA SER A 251 7.95 11.78 22.99
C SER A 251 7.75 11.42 21.51
N ALA A 252 8.22 10.25 21.10
CA ALA A 252 8.17 9.78 19.71
C ALA A 252 6.91 8.99 19.36
N ILE A 253 6.03 8.72 20.34
CA ILE A 253 4.80 7.96 20.16
C ILE A 253 3.64 8.73 20.79
N ALA A 254 2.59 8.96 20.01
CA ALA A 254 1.37 9.57 20.48
C ALA A 254 0.16 8.64 20.33
N ARG A 255 -0.93 8.99 21.01
CA ARG A 255 -2.24 8.42 20.71
C ARG A 255 -2.61 8.70 19.25
N GLY A 256 -3.12 7.67 18.58
CA GLY A 256 -3.43 7.74 17.15
C GLY A 256 -2.32 7.22 16.25
N ASP A 257 -1.15 6.90 16.79
CA ASP A 257 -0.12 6.15 16.05
C ASP A 257 -0.48 4.66 15.99
N TRP A 258 0.23 3.94 15.13
CA TRP A 258 0.12 2.49 15.00
C TRP A 258 1.43 1.82 15.40
N LEU A 259 1.34 0.69 16.09
CA LEU A 259 2.44 -0.28 16.15
C LEU A 259 2.10 -1.41 15.19
N ALA A 260 2.92 -1.62 14.16
CA ALA A 260 2.60 -2.60 13.13
C ALA A 260 3.84 -3.32 12.58
N ASP A 261 3.59 -4.44 11.89
CA ASP A 261 4.58 -5.01 10.98
C ASP A 261 4.90 -3.96 9.89
N PRO A 262 6.19 -3.65 9.63
CA PRO A 262 6.58 -2.63 8.63
C PRO A 262 6.04 -2.91 7.22
N ARG A 263 5.71 -4.17 6.90
CA ARG A 263 5.16 -4.56 5.60
C ARG A 263 3.66 -4.27 5.49
N ALA A 264 2.96 -4.13 6.62
CA ALA A 264 1.51 -3.98 6.67
C ALA A 264 1.02 -2.55 6.40
N LEU A 265 1.87 -1.55 6.67
CA LEU A 265 1.51 -0.14 6.60
C LEU A 265 2.52 0.66 5.80
N ALA A 266 2.01 1.66 5.08
CA ALA A 266 2.83 2.74 4.56
C ALA A 266 2.09 4.07 4.76
N PRO A 267 2.82 5.16 5.06
CA PRO A 267 2.22 6.47 5.25
C PRO A 267 1.75 7.07 3.92
N SER A 268 0.55 7.64 3.91
CA SER A 268 -0.05 8.32 2.76
C SER A 268 -0.87 9.54 3.18
N THR A 269 -0.84 10.60 2.38
CA THR A 269 -1.69 11.79 2.59
C THR A 269 -3.00 11.71 1.82
N ARG A 270 -3.22 10.65 1.03
CA ARG A 270 -4.40 10.48 0.18
C ARG A 270 -4.96 9.09 0.31
N ILE A 271 -6.22 9.00 0.69
CA ILE A 271 -6.93 7.73 0.91
C ILE A 271 -8.24 7.79 0.13
N ASP A 272 -8.48 6.82 -0.73
CA ASP A 272 -9.78 6.67 -1.40
C ASP A 272 -10.69 5.79 -0.52
N VAL A 273 -11.91 6.27 -0.28
CA VAL A 273 -12.86 5.66 0.64
C VAL A 273 -14.24 5.59 0.00
N LEU A 274 -15.04 4.60 0.40
CA LEU A 274 -16.48 4.61 0.20
C LEU A 274 -17.09 5.31 1.42
N LEU A 275 -17.70 6.48 1.20
CA LEU A 275 -18.28 7.29 2.25
C LEU A 275 -19.80 7.22 2.20
N THR A 276 -20.43 6.89 3.32
CA THR A 276 -21.89 6.84 3.52
C THR A 276 -22.30 7.98 4.46
N LEU A 277 -23.22 8.82 4.01
CA LEU A 277 -23.76 9.92 4.81
C LEU A 277 -24.99 9.47 5.58
N LEU A 278 -25.14 9.93 6.83
CA LEU A 278 -26.36 9.68 7.60
C LEU A 278 -27.53 10.45 6.98
N ALA A 279 -28.72 9.85 7.00
CA ALA A 279 -29.93 10.42 6.41
C ALA A 279 -30.37 11.74 7.06
N ASP A 280 -30.10 11.89 8.36
CA ASP A 280 -30.42 13.07 9.17
C ASP A 280 -29.29 14.11 9.23
N SER A 281 -28.17 13.87 8.54
CA SER A 281 -26.99 14.77 8.59
C SER A 281 -27.24 16.14 7.95
N GLY A 282 -28.22 16.24 7.05
CA GLY A 282 -28.44 17.44 6.22
C GLY A 282 -27.22 17.84 5.38
N ALA A 283 -26.23 16.94 5.22
CA ALA A 283 -24.92 17.28 4.70
C ALA A 283 -24.91 17.33 3.17
N HIS A 284 -24.35 18.40 2.63
CA HIS A 284 -24.00 18.51 1.21
C HIS A 284 -22.48 18.66 1.07
N LEU A 285 -21.79 17.56 0.75
CA LEU A 285 -20.34 17.56 0.59
C LEU A 285 -19.93 18.13 -0.77
N LYS A 286 -19.45 19.38 -0.76
CA LYS A 286 -18.80 19.99 -1.92
C LYS A 286 -17.35 19.48 -2.05
N SER A 287 -16.80 19.62 -3.25
CA SER A 287 -15.38 19.35 -3.45
C SER A 287 -14.54 20.28 -2.59
N TRP A 288 -13.52 19.71 -1.95
CA TRP A 288 -12.59 20.37 -1.03
C TRP A 288 -13.22 20.88 0.28
N SER A 289 -14.36 20.34 0.69
CA SER A 289 -14.91 20.64 2.02
C SER A 289 -14.03 20.03 3.12
N PRO A 290 -13.75 20.77 4.22
CA PRO A 290 -13.03 20.24 5.37
C PRO A 290 -13.92 19.33 6.20
N LEU A 291 -13.37 18.21 6.67
CA LEU A 291 -14.03 17.22 7.50
C LEU A 291 -13.09 16.75 8.61
N HIS A 292 -13.64 16.50 9.78
CA HIS A 292 -12.92 15.75 10.82
C HIS A 292 -13.07 14.25 10.55
N VAL A 293 -11.95 13.57 10.36
CA VAL A 293 -11.90 12.13 10.09
C VAL A 293 -11.33 11.41 11.30
N HIS A 294 -12.05 10.40 11.77
CA HIS A 294 -11.60 9.47 12.78
C HIS A 294 -11.35 8.11 12.14
N LEU A 295 -10.12 7.62 12.22
CA LEU A 295 -9.71 6.33 11.68
C LEU A 295 -8.90 5.59 12.74
N GLY A 296 -9.45 4.50 13.27
CA GLY A 296 -8.88 3.88 14.48
C GLY A 296 -8.85 4.88 15.65
N THR A 297 -7.70 5.00 16.31
CA THR A 297 -7.49 5.99 17.38
C THR A 297 -7.01 7.35 16.86
N THR A 298 -6.81 7.50 15.55
CA THR A 298 -6.31 8.73 14.92
C THR A 298 -7.45 9.71 14.61
N HIS A 299 -7.20 11.00 14.87
CA HIS A 299 -8.09 12.10 14.51
C HIS A 299 -7.32 13.17 13.72
N ARG A 300 -7.78 13.46 12.50
CA ARG A 300 -7.18 14.47 11.62
C ARG A 300 -8.25 15.20 10.81
N LEU A 301 -7.94 16.43 10.43
CA LEU A 301 -8.69 17.15 9.41
C LEU A 301 -8.31 16.60 8.03
N ALA A 302 -9.29 16.45 7.15
CA ALA A 302 -9.10 16.11 5.75
C ALA A 302 -9.99 16.96 4.85
N HIS A 303 -9.59 17.10 3.59
CA HIS A 303 -10.41 17.67 2.54
C HIS A 303 -11.02 16.55 1.70
N VAL A 304 -12.33 16.59 1.51
CA VAL A 304 -13.04 15.60 0.68
C VAL A 304 -13.01 15.98 -0.78
N VAL A 305 -12.71 15.03 -1.66
CA VAL A 305 -12.75 15.21 -3.12
C VAL A 305 -13.61 14.11 -3.73
N PRO A 306 -14.83 14.42 -4.20
CA PRO A 306 -15.67 13.44 -4.87
C PRO A 306 -14.98 12.85 -6.11
N LEU A 307 -14.97 11.51 -6.22
CA LEU A 307 -14.45 10.81 -7.39
C LEU A 307 -15.53 10.62 -8.46
N GLU A 308 -16.77 10.52 -8.01
CA GLU A 308 -18.00 10.41 -8.81
C GLU A 308 -18.95 11.57 -8.45
N SER A 309 -20.23 11.43 -8.76
CA SER A 309 -21.26 12.39 -8.31
C SER A 309 -21.26 12.47 -6.77
N PRO A 310 -21.41 13.66 -6.18
CA PRO A 310 -21.48 13.80 -4.72
C PRO A 310 -22.67 13.03 -4.15
N ALA A 311 -22.48 12.33 -3.03
CA ALA A 311 -23.57 11.68 -2.30
C ALA A 311 -24.48 12.72 -1.62
N HIS A 312 -25.77 12.43 -1.60
CA HIS A 312 -26.76 13.08 -0.74
C HIS A 312 -26.86 12.37 0.63
N ALA A 313 -27.59 12.96 1.57
CA ALA A 313 -27.85 12.34 2.87
C ALA A 313 -28.52 10.96 2.70
N GLY A 314 -27.98 9.93 3.35
CA GLY A 314 -28.43 8.54 3.20
C GLY A 314 -27.76 7.76 2.05
N GLU A 315 -27.00 8.42 1.18
CA GLU A 315 -26.32 7.79 0.05
C GLU A 315 -24.85 7.49 0.35
N SER A 316 -24.28 6.62 -0.50
CA SER A 316 -22.85 6.30 -0.49
C SER A 316 -22.18 6.76 -1.76
N ALA A 317 -20.97 7.34 -1.66
CA ALA A 317 -20.16 7.72 -2.82
C ALA A 317 -18.67 7.47 -2.58
N ARG A 318 -17.95 7.22 -3.68
CA ARG A 318 -16.49 7.15 -3.65
C ARG A 318 -15.90 8.55 -3.57
N VAL A 319 -15.08 8.78 -2.55
CA VAL A 319 -14.40 10.05 -2.34
C VAL A 319 -12.93 9.83 -2.00
N GLN A 320 -12.10 10.79 -2.34
CA GLN A 320 -10.71 10.85 -1.87
C GLN A 320 -10.63 11.80 -0.69
N LEU A 321 -10.06 11.32 0.41
CA LEU A 321 -9.70 12.14 1.58
C LEU A 321 -8.25 12.58 1.44
N VAL A 322 -8.03 13.89 1.53
CA VAL A 322 -6.71 14.51 1.42
C VAL A 322 -6.32 15.11 2.77
N PHE A 323 -5.25 14.61 3.36
CA PHE A 323 -4.75 15.00 4.68
C PHE A 323 -3.49 15.86 4.55
N ASP A 324 -3.30 16.78 5.49
CA ASP A 324 -2.08 17.59 5.56
C ASP A 324 -0.89 16.81 6.17
N THR A 325 -1.21 15.77 6.95
CA THR A 325 -0.22 14.87 7.57
C THR A 325 -0.42 13.44 7.07
N PRO A 326 0.64 12.64 6.95
CA PRO A 326 0.51 11.25 6.51
C PRO A 326 -0.31 10.41 7.51
N MET A 327 -1.22 9.62 6.96
CA MET A 327 -2.07 8.66 7.64
C MET A 327 -1.66 7.24 7.26
N CYS A 328 -1.96 6.29 8.13
CA CYS A 328 -1.77 4.86 7.87
C CYS A 328 -3.13 4.16 7.96
N ALA A 329 -3.44 3.33 6.97
CA ALA A 329 -4.70 2.62 6.86
C ALA A 329 -4.52 1.32 6.08
N LEU A 330 -5.51 0.43 6.14
CA LEU A 330 -5.61 -0.78 5.33
C LEU A 330 -7.01 -0.83 4.68
N PRO A 331 -7.14 -1.40 3.47
CA PRO A 331 -8.45 -1.60 2.88
C PRO A 331 -9.40 -2.32 3.83
N GLY A 332 -10.58 -1.74 4.00
CA GLY A 332 -11.61 -2.26 4.87
C GLY A 332 -11.67 -1.62 6.25
N ASP A 333 -10.65 -0.85 6.66
CA ASP A 333 -10.71 -0.05 7.88
C ASP A 333 -11.91 0.90 7.82
N ARG A 334 -12.64 0.99 8.94
CA ARG A 334 -13.81 1.85 9.07
C ARG A 334 -13.41 3.20 9.65
N LEU A 335 -14.08 4.24 9.18
CA LEU A 335 -13.86 5.62 9.61
C LEU A 335 -15.18 6.32 9.93
N ILE A 336 -15.10 7.33 10.78
CA ILE A 336 -16.20 8.25 11.07
C ILE A 336 -15.83 9.64 10.55
N VAL A 337 -16.79 10.32 9.92
CA VAL A 337 -16.64 11.71 9.51
C VAL A 337 -17.57 12.61 10.30
N ARG A 338 -17.03 13.74 10.75
CA ARG A 338 -17.76 14.81 11.42
C ARG A 338 -17.62 16.10 10.63
N ASP A 339 -18.54 17.03 10.87
CA ASP A 339 -18.54 18.35 10.26
C ASP A 339 -17.28 19.15 10.59
N ALA A 340 -17.07 20.27 9.90
CA ALA A 340 -15.88 21.10 10.07
C ALA A 340 -15.71 21.67 11.49
N GLN A 341 -16.81 21.80 12.24
CA GLN A 341 -16.79 22.25 13.65
C GLN A 341 -16.63 21.09 14.64
N GLY A 342 -16.66 19.84 14.18
CA GLY A 342 -16.56 18.64 15.01
C GLY A 342 -17.77 18.40 15.94
N ARG A 343 -18.90 19.06 15.67
CA ARG A 343 -20.13 19.01 16.50
C ARG A 343 -21.04 17.86 16.11
N HIS A 344 -21.18 17.59 14.82
CA HIS A 344 -22.15 16.61 14.32
C HIS A 344 -21.45 15.51 13.53
N THR A 345 -21.85 14.26 13.79
CA THR A 345 -21.47 13.13 12.96
C THR A 345 -22.23 13.21 11.63
N LEU A 346 -21.51 13.31 10.52
CA LEU A 346 -22.11 13.41 9.19
C LEU A 346 -22.32 12.03 8.55
N GLY A 347 -21.49 11.07 8.92
CA GLY A 347 -21.42 9.79 8.24
C GLY A 347 -20.22 8.97 8.69
N GLY A 348 -20.01 7.89 7.96
CA GLY A 348 -18.85 7.03 8.12
C GLY A 348 -18.53 6.36 6.80
N GLY A 349 -17.43 5.62 6.77
CA GLY A 349 -16.97 5.04 5.53
C GLY A 349 -16.02 3.88 5.73
N ARG A 350 -15.61 3.33 4.60
CA ARG A 350 -14.66 2.22 4.54
C ARG A 350 -13.51 2.61 3.63
N VAL A 351 -12.28 2.40 4.09
CA VAL A 351 -11.09 2.60 3.28
C VAL A 351 -11.10 1.61 2.13
N LEU A 352 -10.96 2.09 0.89
CA LEU A 352 -10.82 1.24 -0.29
C LEU A 352 -9.34 1.10 -0.66
N ASP A 353 -8.67 2.24 -0.85
CA ASP A 353 -7.24 2.29 -1.19
C ASP A 353 -6.51 3.30 -0.31
N PRO A 354 -5.59 2.87 0.57
CA PRO A 354 -4.77 3.76 1.38
C PRO A 354 -3.71 4.54 0.58
N PHE A 355 -3.43 4.20 -0.68
CA PHE A 355 -2.35 4.78 -1.49
C PHE A 355 -2.88 5.52 -2.72
N ALA A 356 -3.86 6.41 -2.51
CA ALA A 356 -4.57 7.01 -3.62
C ALA A 356 -3.70 7.98 -4.46
N PRO A 357 -3.78 7.92 -5.81
CA PRO A 357 -2.98 8.77 -6.68
C PRO A 357 -3.50 10.21 -6.70
N ALA A 358 -2.57 11.17 -6.83
CA ALA A 358 -2.93 12.59 -6.93
C ALA A 358 -3.54 12.98 -8.29
N ARG A 359 -3.11 12.30 -9.38
CA ARG A 359 -3.52 12.55 -10.77
C ARG A 359 -4.29 11.36 -11.32
N ARG A 360 -5.11 11.60 -12.36
CA ARG A 360 -5.96 10.57 -13.01
C ARG A 360 -6.91 9.83 -12.05
N ARG A 361 -7.25 10.47 -10.92
CA ARG A 361 -8.13 9.93 -9.87
C ARG A 361 -9.54 9.56 -10.35
N ARG A 362 -10.02 10.19 -11.44
CA ARG A 362 -11.32 9.89 -12.08
C ARG A 362 -11.18 9.15 -13.42
N SER A 363 -10.02 8.56 -13.69
CA SER A 363 -9.85 7.74 -14.90
C SER A 363 -10.68 6.47 -14.80
N VAL A 364 -11.11 5.94 -15.95
CA VAL A 364 -11.87 4.68 -16.03
C VAL A 364 -11.07 3.53 -15.40
N GLU A 365 -9.75 3.49 -15.65
CA GLU A 365 -8.85 2.50 -15.03
C GLU A 365 -8.85 2.61 -13.50
N ARG A 366 -8.82 3.82 -12.94
CA ARG A 366 -8.84 4.03 -11.49
C ARG A 366 -10.18 3.63 -10.86
N LEU A 367 -11.30 4.05 -11.45
CA LEU A 367 -12.63 3.68 -10.94
C LEU A 367 -12.85 2.17 -11.01
N GLY A 368 -12.37 1.52 -12.09
CA GLY A 368 -12.36 0.07 -12.21
C GLY A 368 -11.54 -0.62 -11.11
N PHE A 369 -10.37 -0.09 -10.77
CA PHE A 369 -9.55 -0.59 -9.67
C PHE A 369 -10.23 -0.45 -8.29
N LEU A 370 -10.87 0.69 -8.03
CA LEU A 370 -11.64 0.89 -6.77
C LEU A 370 -12.83 -0.09 -6.68
N ALA A 371 -13.56 -0.30 -7.79
CA ALA A 371 -14.63 -1.29 -7.84
C ALA A 371 -14.11 -2.72 -7.58
N ALA A 372 -12.92 -3.06 -8.06
CA ALA A 372 -12.28 -4.33 -7.77
C ALA A 372 -11.88 -4.48 -6.29
N LEU A 373 -11.42 -3.41 -5.65
CA LEU A 373 -11.12 -3.40 -4.22
C LEU A 373 -12.38 -3.59 -3.38
N GLU A 374 -13.50 -2.98 -3.75
CA GLU A 374 -14.79 -3.21 -3.08
C GLU A 374 -15.22 -4.68 -3.16
N ARG A 375 -15.09 -5.30 -4.33
CA ARG A 375 -15.39 -6.73 -4.54
C ARG A 375 -14.46 -7.63 -3.72
N MET A 376 -13.16 -7.30 -3.65
CA MET A 376 -12.21 -7.99 -2.78
C MET A 376 -12.65 -7.90 -1.31
N LEU A 377 -13.04 -6.70 -0.87
CA LEU A 377 -13.51 -6.44 0.49
C LEU A 377 -14.89 -7.04 0.81
N ALA A 378 -15.64 -7.45 -0.22
CA ALA A 378 -16.89 -8.21 -0.13
C ALA A 378 -16.66 -9.74 -0.13
N GLY A 379 -15.40 -10.20 -0.25
CA GLY A 379 -15.03 -11.60 -0.14
C GLY A 379 -14.74 -12.31 -1.47
N GLU A 380 -14.72 -11.60 -2.61
CA GLU A 380 -14.40 -12.20 -3.92
C GLU A 380 -12.90 -12.47 -4.14
N GLY A 381 -12.07 -12.23 -3.13
CA GLY A 381 -10.62 -12.42 -3.18
C GLY A 381 -9.91 -11.39 -4.07
N ILE A 382 -8.64 -11.67 -4.42
CA ILE A 382 -7.80 -10.72 -5.18
C ILE A 382 -7.99 -10.81 -6.70
N MET A 383 -8.78 -11.76 -7.20
CA MET A 383 -8.97 -11.96 -8.64
C MET A 383 -9.50 -10.72 -9.36
N PRO A 384 -10.54 -10.00 -8.86
CA PRO A 384 -11.01 -8.77 -9.48
C PRO A 384 -9.91 -7.71 -9.60
N LEU A 385 -9.02 -7.62 -8.61
CA LEU A 385 -7.91 -6.68 -8.60
C LEU A 385 -6.93 -6.97 -9.73
N LEU A 386 -6.50 -8.24 -9.85
CA LEU A 386 -5.59 -8.68 -10.90
C LEU A 386 -6.20 -8.58 -12.30
N GLN A 387 -7.53 -8.73 -12.42
CA GLN A 387 -8.25 -8.50 -13.68
C GLN A 387 -8.17 -7.04 -14.11
N GLN A 388 -8.28 -6.08 -13.19
CA GLN A 388 -8.19 -4.65 -13.51
C GLN A 388 -6.74 -4.15 -13.69
N ALA A 389 -5.78 -4.81 -13.03
CA ALA A 389 -4.37 -4.43 -13.07
C ALA A 389 -3.70 -4.79 -14.41
N ARG A 390 -3.65 -3.83 -15.35
CA ARG A 390 -3.07 -4.00 -16.69
C ARG A 390 -1.64 -4.54 -16.69
N PHE A 391 -0.81 -4.12 -15.73
CA PHE A 391 0.60 -4.53 -15.60
C PHE A 391 0.85 -5.50 -14.44
N GLY A 392 -0.22 -6.05 -13.86
CA GLY A 392 -0.17 -6.77 -12.59
C GLY A 392 -0.01 -5.87 -11.37
N VAL A 393 0.11 -6.53 -10.22
CA VAL A 393 0.24 -5.87 -8.92
C VAL A 393 1.49 -6.40 -8.22
N PRO A 394 2.40 -5.54 -7.73
CA PRO A 394 3.55 -5.95 -6.93
C PRO A 394 3.13 -6.73 -5.67
N ILE A 395 3.91 -7.75 -5.28
CA ILE A 395 3.64 -8.52 -4.06
C ILE A 395 3.59 -7.60 -2.84
N SER A 396 4.46 -6.59 -2.73
CA SER A 396 4.42 -5.69 -1.58
C SER A 396 3.14 -4.85 -1.52
N GLU A 397 2.56 -4.53 -2.67
CA GLU A 397 1.28 -3.83 -2.76
C GLU A 397 0.13 -4.75 -2.39
N LEU A 398 0.10 -6.00 -2.88
CA LEU A 398 -0.88 -7.01 -2.45
C LEU A 398 -0.84 -7.27 -0.94
N VAL A 399 0.36 -7.33 -0.35
CA VAL A 399 0.53 -7.45 1.11
C VAL A 399 -0.11 -6.27 1.84
N ARG A 400 0.12 -5.03 1.37
CA ARG A 400 -0.47 -3.84 1.99
C ARG A 400 -1.98 -3.74 1.77
N LEU A 401 -2.49 -4.20 0.63
CA LEU A 401 -3.92 -4.17 0.31
C LEU A 401 -4.72 -5.26 1.04
N THR A 402 -4.13 -6.43 1.27
CA THR A 402 -4.79 -7.55 1.93
C THR A 402 -4.49 -7.64 3.42
N GLY A 403 -3.38 -7.06 3.87
CA GLY A 403 -2.85 -7.28 5.21
C GLY A 403 -2.31 -8.68 5.44
N CYS A 404 -2.20 -9.52 4.41
CA CYS A 404 -1.70 -10.88 4.54
C CYS A 404 -0.18 -10.93 4.36
N PRO A 405 0.53 -11.82 5.06
CA PRO A 405 1.95 -12.01 4.84
C PRO A 405 2.19 -12.61 3.43
N PRO A 406 3.35 -12.37 2.81
CA PRO A 406 3.62 -12.76 1.41
C PRO A 406 3.40 -14.25 1.11
N ASP A 407 3.73 -15.13 2.06
CA ASP A 407 3.63 -16.58 1.98
C ASP A 407 2.18 -17.09 2.03
N ARG A 408 1.23 -16.25 2.44
CA ARG A 408 -0.19 -16.59 2.58
C ARG A 408 -1.11 -15.73 1.72
N LEU A 409 -0.55 -15.01 0.75
CA LEU A 409 -1.38 -14.29 -0.20
C LEU A 409 -2.29 -15.29 -0.94
N PRO A 410 -3.60 -15.03 -1.04
CA PRO A 410 -4.54 -15.91 -1.72
C PRO A 410 -4.41 -15.75 -3.24
N LEU A 411 -3.23 -16.07 -3.77
CA LEU A 411 -2.94 -15.97 -5.19
C LEU A 411 -3.74 -17.03 -5.96
N PRO A 412 -4.41 -16.66 -7.07
CA PRO A 412 -5.00 -17.65 -7.96
C PRO A 412 -3.95 -18.64 -8.46
N SER A 413 -4.29 -19.92 -8.57
CA SER A 413 -3.36 -20.97 -9.03
C SER A 413 -2.77 -20.70 -10.42
N ALA A 414 -3.53 -20.02 -11.28
CA ALA A 414 -3.09 -19.64 -12.61
C ALA A 414 -2.24 -18.36 -12.65
N ALA A 415 -2.09 -17.61 -11.55
CA ALA A 415 -1.37 -16.34 -11.56
C ALA A 415 0.14 -16.55 -11.80
N LEU A 416 0.72 -15.70 -12.64
CA LEU A 416 2.15 -15.68 -12.93
C LEU A 416 2.84 -14.73 -11.95
N THR A 417 4.01 -15.14 -11.45
CA THR A 417 4.89 -14.29 -10.63
C THR A 417 6.11 -13.90 -11.44
N ILE A 418 6.18 -12.63 -11.85
CA ILE A 418 7.26 -12.10 -12.70
C ILE A 418 8.24 -11.31 -11.84
N ALA A 419 9.51 -11.69 -11.86
CA ALA A 419 10.56 -10.91 -11.22
C ALA A 419 10.80 -9.61 -12.01
N ALA A 420 10.75 -8.47 -11.34
CA ALA A 420 10.90 -7.14 -11.93
C ALA A 420 11.68 -6.22 -10.96
N GLY A 421 12.97 -6.02 -11.22
CA GLY A 421 13.75 -4.96 -10.55
C GLY A 421 13.97 -5.18 -9.04
N GLY A 422 14.11 -6.44 -8.62
CA GLY A 422 14.29 -6.81 -7.21
C GLY A 422 12.98 -7.06 -6.44
N GLU A 423 11.83 -6.84 -7.08
CA GLU A 423 10.51 -7.19 -6.56
C GLU A 423 9.83 -8.23 -7.48
N HIS A 424 8.79 -8.89 -6.97
CA HIS A 424 7.96 -9.79 -7.75
C HIS A 424 6.59 -9.15 -8.02
N CYS A 425 6.11 -9.24 -9.25
CA CYS A 425 4.79 -8.76 -9.68
C CYS A 425 3.89 -9.93 -10.02
N VAL A 426 2.64 -9.91 -9.54
CA VAL A 426 1.64 -10.92 -9.83
C VAL A 426 0.78 -10.45 -11.00
N VAL A 427 0.71 -11.26 -12.07
CA VAL A 427 -0.01 -10.95 -13.31
C VAL A 427 -0.86 -12.16 -13.72
N LEU A 428 -2.05 -11.94 -14.28
CA LEU A 428 -2.82 -13.04 -14.88
C LEU A 428 -2.21 -13.48 -16.23
N PRO A 429 -2.23 -14.77 -16.59
CA PRO A 429 -1.70 -15.25 -17.86
C PRO A 429 -2.27 -14.53 -19.08
N ALA A 430 -3.59 -14.32 -19.12
CA ALA A 430 -4.25 -13.60 -20.20
C ALA A 430 -3.77 -12.14 -20.32
N ARG A 431 -3.50 -11.47 -19.18
CA ARG A 431 -2.95 -10.11 -19.16
C ARG A 431 -1.51 -10.11 -19.66
N TRP A 432 -0.69 -11.06 -19.21
CA TRP A 432 0.69 -11.19 -19.67
C TRP A 432 0.77 -11.46 -21.17
N GLN A 433 -0.06 -12.38 -21.67
CA GLN A 433 -0.16 -12.70 -23.09
C GLN A 433 -0.58 -11.47 -23.93
N ALA A 434 -1.56 -10.68 -23.47
CA ALA A 434 -1.94 -9.45 -24.16
C ALA A 434 -0.82 -8.40 -24.22
N LEU A 435 0.02 -8.32 -23.17
CA LEU A 435 1.21 -7.46 -23.18
C LEU A 435 2.27 -7.97 -24.18
N ARG A 436 2.48 -9.29 -24.24
CA ARG A 436 3.37 -9.94 -25.22
C ARG A 436 2.91 -9.65 -26.64
N GLU A 437 1.62 -9.82 -26.93
CA GLU A 437 1.03 -9.53 -28.24
C GLU A 437 1.13 -8.05 -28.61
N SER A 438 0.94 -7.14 -27.64
CA SER A 438 1.12 -5.71 -27.85
C SER A 438 2.56 -5.36 -28.24
N ALA A 439 3.55 -5.95 -27.57
CA ALA A 439 4.96 -5.78 -27.88
C ALA A 439 5.31 -6.32 -29.28
N MET A 440 4.86 -7.54 -29.60
CA MET A 440 5.08 -8.16 -30.91
C MET A 440 4.40 -7.41 -32.05
N SER A 441 3.16 -6.95 -31.85
CA SER A 441 2.41 -6.15 -32.81
C SER A 441 3.10 -4.82 -33.11
N ALA A 442 3.60 -4.14 -32.06
CA ALA A 442 4.38 -2.92 -32.23
C ALA A 442 5.70 -3.16 -32.97
N LEU A 443 6.38 -4.29 -32.71
CA LEU A 443 7.61 -4.67 -33.42
C LEU A 443 7.34 -4.98 -34.90
N ARG A 444 6.29 -5.74 -35.21
CA ARG A 444 5.86 -6.00 -36.60
C ARG A 444 5.53 -4.70 -37.34
N ARG A 445 4.76 -3.81 -36.71
CA ARG A 445 4.42 -2.51 -37.28
C ARG A 445 5.67 -1.68 -37.54
N PHE A 446 6.61 -1.66 -36.61
CA PHE A 446 7.88 -0.94 -36.78
C PHE A 446 8.65 -1.41 -38.03
N HIS A 447 8.78 -2.72 -38.21
CA HIS A 447 9.46 -3.27 -39.40
C HIS A 447 8.69 -3.03 -40.69
N ALA A 448 7.35 -2.98 -40.65
CA ALA A 448 6.54 -2.64 -41.82
C ALA A 448 6.69 -1.15 -42.21
N ASP A 449 6.71 -0.26 -41.21
CA ASP A 449 6.82 1.19 -41.43
C ASP A 449 8.24 1.59 -41.85
N VAL A 450 9.26 0.90 -41.33
CA VAL A 450 10.68 1.20 -41.61
C VAL A 450 11.49 -0.09 -41.89
N PRO A 451 11.32 -0.71 -43.07
CA PRO A 451 11.95 -2.00 -43.40
C PRO A 451 13.48 -1.97 -43.41
N ASP A 452 14.07 -0.82 -43.74
CA ASP A 452 15.51 -0.61 -43.81
C ASP A 452 16.18 -0.48 -42.43
N GLU A 453 15.41 -0.26 -41.35
CA GLU A 453 15.96 -0.22 -39.99
C GLU A 453 16.09 -1.65 -39.42
N PRO A 454 17.18 -1.95 -38.70
CA PRO A 454 17.40 -3.27 -38.10
C PRO A 454 16.32 -3.64 -37.07
N GLY A 455 15.73 -2.63 -36.42
CA GLY A 455 14.72 -2.77 -35.39
C GLY A 455 14.84 -1.69 -34.32
N PRO A 456 13.88 -1.55 -33.40
CA PRO A 456 13.95 -0.58 -32.32
C PRO A 456 14.86 -1.07 -31.18
N ASP A 457 15.43 -0.14 -30.41
CA ASP A 457 16.04 -0.48 -29.11
C ASP A 457 14.98 -0.87 -28.07
N VAL A 458 15.40 -1.53 -26.99
CA VAL A 458 14.54 -2.00 -25.90
C VAL A 458 13.66 -0.87 -25.34
N GLY A 459 14.21 0.33 -25.17
CA GLY A 459 13.48 1.48 -24.64
C GLY A 459 12.51 2.10 -25.65
N ARG A 460 12.89 2.17 -26.94
CA ARG A 460 12.00 2.66 -28.02
C ARG A 460 10.82 1.74 -28.21
N LEU A 461 11.03 0.43 -28.21
CA LEU A 461 9.94 -0.53 -28.33
C LEU A 461 8.93 -0.39 -27.17
N ARG A 462 9.40 -0.17 -25.93
CA ARG A 462 8.51 0.11 -24.79
C ARG A 462 7.65 1.35 -25.03
N ARG A 463 8.24 2.44 -25.52
CA ARG A 463 7.53 3.72 -25.72
C ARG A 463 6.44 3.64 -26.78
N ILE A 464 6.69 2.89 -27.86
CA ILE A 464 5.70 2.72 -28.93
C ILE A 464 4.64 1.66 -28.61
N ALA A 465 4.98 0.63 -27.82
CA ALA A 465 4.06 -0.45 -27.47
C ALA A 465 3.26 -0.15 -26.19
N LEU A 466 3.96 0.12 -25.09
CA LEU A 466 3.42 0.16 -23.73
C LEU A 466 4.11 1.24 -22.88
N PRO A 467 3.88 2.53 -23.16
CA PRO A 467 4.63 3.63 -22.54
C PRO A 467 4.46 3.74 -21.02
N ALA A 468 3.33 3.26 -20.49
CA ALA A 468 3.02 3.27 -19.07
C ALA A 468 3.57 2.06 -18.29
N MET A 469 4.17 1.08 -18.98
CA MET A 469 4.68 -0.13 -18.34
C MET A 469 5.98 0.16 -17.57
N PRO A 470 6.12 -0.31 -16.32
CA PRO A 470 7.36 -0.17 -15.56
C PRO A 470 8.56 -0.78 -16.30
N ALA A 471 9.71 -0.07 -16.28
CA ALA A 471 10.91 -0.46 -17.01
C ALA A 471 11.42 -1.86 -16.64
N ALA A 472 11.34 -2.21 -15.35
CA ALA A 472 11.76 -3.51 -14.85
C ALA A 472 10.90 -4.65 -15.39
N LEU A 473 9.57 -4.49 -15.37
CA LEU A 473 8.64 -5.49 -15.90
C LEU A 473 8.77 -5.63 -17.42
N TRP A 474 8.99 -4.51 -18.12
CA TRP A 474 9.26 -4.51 -19.56
C TRP A 474 10.49 -5.32 -19.93
N ARG A 475 11.58 -5.20 -19.15
CA ARG A 475 12.80 -6.00 -19.35
C ARG A 475 12.51 -7.49 -19.24
N SER A 476 11.77 -7.90 -18.21
CA SER A 476 11.40 -9.31 -18.02
C SER A 476 10.55 -9.86 -19.18
N LEU A 477 9.64 -9.05 -19.73
CA LEU A 477 8.86 -9.39 -20.92
C LEU A 477 9.75 -9.60 -22.15
N VAL A 478 10.69 -8.69 -22.41
CA VAL A 478 11.62 -8.80 -23.54
C VAL A 478 12.56 -10.00 -23.38
N ASP A 479 13.09 -10.22 -22.17
CA ASP A 479 13.98 -11.35 -21.88
C ASP A 479 13.24 -12.70 -22.07
N GLU A 480 11.96 -12.78 -21.74
CA GLU A 480 11.11 -13.96 -22.01
C GLU A 480 10.88 -14.17 -23.51
N LEU A 481 10.49 -13.13 -24.25
CA LEU A 481 10.33 -13.21 -25.71
C LEU A 481 11.64 -13.60 -26.43
N ALA A 482 12.78 -13.14 -25.91
CA ALA A 482 14.09 -13.51 -26.41
C ALA A 482 14.44 -14.97 -26.12
N ARG A 483 14.11 -15.47 -24.92
CA ARG A 483 14.30 -16.86 -24.53
C ARG A 483 13.49 -17.83 -25.38
N GLU A 484 12.27 -17.43 -25.75
CA GLU A 484 11.38 -18.18 -26.64
C GLU A 484 11.72 -18.02 -28.13
N ARG A 485 12.76 -17.25 -28.47
CA ARG A 485 13.18 -16.96 -29.85
C ARG A 485 12.10 -16.27 -30.70
N LEU A 486 11.15 -15.59 -30.08
CA LEU A 486 10.15 -14.76 -30.77
C LEU A 486 10.71 -13.37 -31.14
N VAL A 487 11.70 -12.91 -30.39
CA VAL A 487 12.45 -11.67 -30.65
C VAL A 487 13.94 -11.97 -30.54
N HIS A 488 14.74 -11.48 -31.47
CA HIS A 488 16.20 -11.58 -31.42
C HIS A 488 16.82 -10.23 -31.06
N LEU A 489 17.94 -10.28 -30.34
CA LEU A 489 18.73 -9.11 -29.99
C LEU A 489 20.05 -9.15 -30.78
N SER A 490 20.20 -8.25 -31.76
CA SER A 490 21.42 -8.06 -32.53
C SER A 490 22.07 -6.75 -32.13
N GLY A 491 23.03 -6.80 -31.20
CA GLY A 491 23.59 -5.59 -30.57
C GLY A 491 22.57 -4.91 -29.66
N ALA A 492 22.23 -3.65 -29.96
CA ALA A 492 21.21 -2.89 -29.23
C ALA A 492 19.79 -3.06 -29.80
N TRP A 493 19.64 -3.77 -30.93
CA TRP A 493 18.42 -3.80 -31.73
C TRP A 493 17.60 -5.06 -31.49
N LEU A 494 16.30 -4.87 -31.22
CA LEU A 494 15.33 -5.94 -31.18
C LEU A 494 14.71 -6.14 -32.56
N HIS A 495 14.63 -7.37 -33.03
CA HIS A 495 14.00 -7.67 -34.32
C HIS A 495 13.31 -9.03 -34.35
N LEU A 496 12.42 -9.23 -35.32
CA LEU A 496 11.82 -10.53 -35.57
C LEU A 496 12.87 -11.50 -36.15
N PRO A 497 12.79 -12.81 -35.85
CA PRO A 497 13.71 -13.81 -36.43
C PRO A 497 13.73 -13.79 -37.96
N GLU A 498 12.57 -13.56 -38.58
CA GLU A 498 12.41 -13.45 -40.05
C GLU A 498 13.06 -12.20 -40.64
N HIS A 499 13.27 -11.16 -39.85
CA HIS A 499 13.93 -9.91 -40.27
C HIS A 499 15.47 -10.01 -40.16
N ALA A 500 16.01 -11.21 -39.93
CA ALA A 500 17.45 -11.45 -39.88
C ALA A 500 18.03 -11.48 -41.30
N VAL A 501 18.88 -10.51 -41.61
CA VAL A 501 19.57 -10.45 -42.92
C VAL A 501 20.72 -11.45 -42.95
N THR A 502 20.67 -12.43 -43.85
CA THR A 502 21.79 -13.34 -44.16
C THR A 502 22.65 -12.76 -45.28
N LEU A 503 23.96 -12.61 -45.02
CA LEU A 503 24.94 -12.27 -46.06
C LEU A 503 25.19 -13.47 -46.98
N SER A 504 25.25 -13.23 -48.29
CA SER A 504 25.76 -14.23 -49.23
C SER A 504 27.25 -14.50 -48.99
N ALA A 505 27.80 -15.62 -49.47
CA ALA A 505 29.23 -15.93 -49.34
C ALA A 505 30.15 -14.82 -49.91
N SER A 506 29.72 -14.18 -51.02
CA SER A 506 30.39 -13.00 -51.59
C SER A 506 30.31 -11.78 -50.66
N ASP A 507 29.13 -11.51 -50.07
CA ASP A 507 28.96 -10.41 -49.12
C ASP A 507 29.76 -10.62 -47.83
N GLN A 508 29.87 -11.87 -47.34
CA GLN A 508 30.68 -12.21 -46.16
C GLN A 508 32.17 -11.95 -46.40
N THR A 509 32.67 -12.33 -47.58
CA THR A 509 34.06 -12.06 -47.97
C THR A 509 34.35 -10.57 -48.03
N LEU A 510 33.44 -9.78 -48.61
CA LEU A 510 33.58 -8.33 -48.67
C LEU A 510 33.48 -7.69 -47.28
N ALA A 511 32.54 -8.14 -46.45
CA ALA A 511 32.40 -7.65 -45.08
C ALA A 511 33.65 -7.95 -44.23
N GLY A 512 34.26 -9.12 -44.38
CA GLY A 512 35.52 -9.48 -43.71
C GLY A 512 36.70 -8.58 -44.11
N LYS A 513 36.71 -8.04 -45.33
CA LYS A 513 37.70 -7.02 -45.76
C LYS A 513 37.40 -5.62 -45.20
N LEU A 514 36.12 -5.27 -45.06
CA LEU A 514 35.66 -3.95 -44.62
C LEU A 514 35.77 -3.75 -43.10
N GLN A 515 35.47 -4.77 -42.29
CA GLN A 515 35.48 -4.67 -40.82
C GLN A 515 36.82 -4.19 -40.23
N PRO A 516 37.99 -4.75 -40.61
CA PRO A 516 39.28 -4.27 -40.10
C PRO A 516 39.57 -2.82 -40.47
N LEU A 517 39.16 -2.39 -41.68
CA LEU A 517 39.37 -1.01 -42.14
C LEU A 517 38.51 0.00 -41.34
N ILE A 518 37.29 -0.39 -40.96
CA ILE A 518 36.41 0.42 -40.12
C ILE A 518 36.95 0.46 -38.68
N ALA A 519 37.35 -0.69 -38.13
CA ALA A 519 37.90 -0.79 -36.77
C ALA A 519 39.21 0.03 -36.62
N ALA A 520 40.08 0.04 -37.64
CA ALA A 520 41.32 0.81 -37.64
C ALA A 520 41.10 2.33 -37.53
N GLY A 521 39.94 2.83 -37.95
CA GLY A 521 39.59 4.26 -37.84
C GLY A 521 39.16 4.70 -36.43
N ARG A 522 39.00 3.77 -35.46
CA ARG A 522 38.49 4.01 -34.10
C ARG A 522 37.25 4.91 -34.05
N PHE A 523 37.43 6.21 -33.79
CA PHE A 523 36.34 7.19 -33.65
C PHE A 523 36.12 8.06 -34.90
N ASP A 524 36.97 7.92 -35.93
CA ASP A 524 36.84 8.59 -37.23
C ASP A 524 37.06 7.59 -38.38
N PRO A 525 36.11 6.65 -38.61
CA PRO A 525 36.22 5.66 -39.66
C PRO A 525 36.12 6.29 -41.07
N PRO A 526 36.74 5.65 -42.08
CA PRO A 526 36.68 6.11 -43.47
C PRO A 526 35.26 6.08 -44.03
N TRP A 527 34.96 6.99 -44.96
CA TRP A 527 33.67 7.04 -45.67
C TRP A 527 33.51 5.88 -46.65
N VAL A 528 32.28 5.55 -47.04
CA VAL A 528 31.99 4.48 -48.03
C VAL A 528 32.82 4.63 -49.31
N ARG A 529 33.00 5.85 -49.82
CA ARG A 529 33.82 6.14 -51.01
C ARG A 529 35.28 5.69 -50.84
N GLU A 530 35.85 5.89 -49.65
CA GLU A 530 37.25 5.57 -49.34
C GLU A 530 37.41 4.07 -49.09
N LEU A 531 36.41 3.46 -48.44
CA LEU A 531 36.33 2.01 -48.30
C LEU A 531 36.25 1.33 -49.67
N ALA A 532 35.36 1.81 -50.55
CA ALA A 532 35.18 1.32 -51.92
C ALA A 532 36.47 1.39 -52.73
N ALA A 533 37.18 2.52 -52.67
CA ALA A 533 38.48 2.68 -53.32
C ALA A 533 39.52 1.67 -52.80
N ARG A 534 39.57 1.41 -51.49
CA ARG A 534 40.55 0.48 -50.87
C ARG A 534 40.25 -0.99 -51.15
N VAL A 535 38.98 -1.37 -51.21
CA VAL A 535 38.58 -2.76 -51.49
C VAL A 535 38.38 -3.06 -52.98
N HIS A 536 38.52 -2.05 -53.83
CA HIS A 536 38.33 -2.11 -55.29
C HIS A 536 36.96 -2.64 -55.71
N GLU A 537 35.91 -2.16 -55.03
CA GLU A 537 34.52 -2.54 -55.29
C GLU A 537 33.67 -1.29 -55.57
N PRO A 538 32.57 -1.39 -56.34
CA PRO A 538 31.65 -0.28 -56.55
C PRO A 538 31.09 0.27 -55.23
N GLU A 539 30.95 1.59 -55.11
CA GLU A 539 30.42 2.22 -53.89
C GLU A 539 29.06 1.68 -53.47
N GLU A 540 28.17 1.41 -54.44
CA GLU A 540 26.86 0.82 -54.15
C GLU A 540 26.98 -0.59 -53.58
N ARG A 541 27.95 -1.38 -54.05
CA ARG A 541 28.17 -2.74 -53.55
C ARG A 541 28.63 -2.71 -52.09
N VAL A 542 29.57 -1.82 -51.77
CA VAL A 542 30.03 -1.59 -50.40
C VAL A 542 28.90 -1.07 -49.50
N ARG A 543 28.11 -0.11 -49.97
CA ARG A 543 26.96 0.43 -49.25
C ARG A 543 25.93 -0.65 -48.93
N GLN A 544 25.61 -1.52 -49.89
CA GLN A 544 24.69 -2.63 -49.70
C GLN A 544 25.20 -3.63 -48.66
N VAL A 545 26.48 -4.04 -48.75
CA VAL A 545 27.06 -4.97 -47.78
C VAL A 545 27.13 -4.36 -46.37
N LEU A 546 27.48 -3.08 -46.24
CA LEU A 546 27.49 -2.39 -44.95
C LEU A 546 26.10 -2.23 -44.36
N ARG A 547 25.07 -1.95 -45.17
CA ARG A 547 23.66 -1.95 -44.71
C ARG A 547 23.25 -3.33 -44.18
N LYS A 548 23.60 -4.40 -44.88
CA LYS A 548 23.34 -5.77 -44.39
C LYS A 548 24.10 -6.06 -43.08
N GLN A 549 25.34 -5.58 -42.95
CA GLN A 549 26.13 -5.67 -41.72
C GLN A 549 25.55 -4.85 -40.56
N VAL A 550 24.87 -3.73 -40.83
CA VAL A 550 24.09 -3.01 -39.80
C VAL A 550 22.96 -3.88 -39.28
N THR A 551 22.23 -4.57 -40.18
CA THR A 551 21.15 -5.47 -39.77
C THR A 551 21.64 -6.69 -38.99
N GLN A 552 22.85 -7.17 -39.27
CA GLN A 552 23.50 -8.23 -38.48
C GLN A 552 24.13 -7.73 -37.17
N GLY A 553 24.13 -6.43 -36.89
CA GLY A 553 24.74 -5.85 -35.69
C GLY A 553 26.27 -5.83 -35.69
N GLY A 554 26.91 -6.01 -36.86
CA GLY A 554 28.36 -5.95 -37.00
C GLY A 554 28.91 -4.52 -37.04
N VAL A 555 28.14 -3.58 -37.60
CA VAL A 555 28.48 -2.15 -37.66
C VAL A 555 27.25 -1.28 -37.36
N TYR A 556 27.45 -0.01 -37.01
CA TYR A 556 26.37 0.95 -36.81
C TYR A 556 26.49 2.11 -37.80
N GLN A 557 25.37 2.47 -38.41
CA GLN A 557 25.31 3.64 -39.29
C GLN A 557 25.00 4.91 -38.48
N VAL A 558 26.01 5.77 -38.31
CA VAL A 558 25.88 7.05 -37.58
C VAL A 558 25.21 8.09 -38.49
N VAL A 559 25.67 8.21 -39.74
CA VAL A 559 25.10 9.07 -40.78
C VAL A 559 25.15 8.35 -42.14
N ARG A 560 24.51 8.93 -43.17
CA ARG A 560 24.61 8.40 -44.54
C ARG A 560 26.08 8.24 -44.94
N ASP A 561 26.43 7.05 -45.42
CA ASP A 561 27.77 6.67 -45.89
C ASP A 561 28.89 6.67 -44.84
N LEU A 562 28.55 6.61 -43.55
CA LEU A 562 29.49 6.52 -42.44
C LEU A 562 29.08 5.43 -41.44
N PHE A 563 29.94 4.43 -41.31
CA PHE A 563 29.69 3.23 -40.50
C PHE A 563 30.79 3.07 -39.44
N TYR A 564 30.38 2.72 -38.23
CA TYR A 564 31.27 2.50 -37.10
C TYR A 564 31.26 1.03 -36.69
N ASP A 565 32.41 0.57 -36.23
CA ASP A 565 32.53 -0.74 -35.63
C ASP A 565 31.74 -0.82 -34.30
N ARG A 566 31.21 -2.02 -34.02
CA ARG A 566 30.38 -2.30 -32.85
C ARG A 566 31.07 -1.97 -31.53
N GLU A 567 32.34 -2.34 -31.38
CA GLU A 567 33.07 -2.12 -30.13
C GLU A 567 33.34 -0.63 -29.92
N ARG A 568 33.62 0.10 -31.00
CA ARG A 568 33.89 1.54 -30.94
C ARG A 568 32.65 2.34 -30.55
N ILE A 569 31.46 1.96 -31.02
CA ILE A 569 30.21 2.57 -30.55
C ILE A 569 29.96 2.25 -29.07
N ALA A 570 30.26 1.04 -28.61
CA ALA A 570 30.11 0.70 -27.19
C ALA A 570 31.02 1.57 -26.30
N GLU A 571 32.28 1.79 -26.73
CA GLU A 571 33.20 2.73 -26.05
C GLU A 571 32.64 4.17 -26.05
N LEU A 572 32.12 4.65 -27.19
CA LEU A 572 31.50 5.97 -27.28
C LEU A 572 30.27 6.10 -26.36
N ALA A 573 29.46 5.05 -26.26
CA ALA A 573 28.29 5.02 -25.37
C ALA A 573 28.73 5.12 -23.89
N GLU A 574 29.76 4.38 -23.48
CA GLU A 574 30.32 4.48 -22.12
C GLU A 574 30.87 5.87 -21.82
N ILE A 575 31.58 6.50 -22.75
CA ILE A 575 32.10 7.87 -22.60
C ILE A 575 30.97 8.88 -22.43
N VAL A 576 29.93 8.80 -23.28
CA VAL A 576 28.71 9.63 -23.16
C VAL A 576 28.03 9.39 -21.82
N GLY A 577 27.94 8.12 -21.38
CA GLY A 577 27.27 7.74 -20.16
C GLY A 577 28.00 8.16 -18.88
N ALA A 578 29.33 8.09 -18.87
CA ALA A 578 30.17 8.58 -17.78
C ALA A 578 30.08 10.11 -17.66
N ALA A 579 30.27 10.83 -18.76
CA ALA A 579 30.21 12.29 -18.78
C ALA A 579 28.84 12.83 -18.34
N THR A 580 27.76 12.15 -18.72
CA THR A 580 26.39 12.53 -18.32
C THR A 580 26.10 12.25 -16.85
N ARG A 581 26.64 11.17 -16.29
CA ARG A 581 26.50 10.87 -14.85
C ARG A 581 27.23 11.89 -13.98
N GLU A 582 28.38 12.36 -14.42
CA GLU A 582 29.20 13.31 -13.67
C GLU A 582 28.66 14.75 -13.76
N HIS A 583 28.06 15.13 -14.89
CA HIS A 583 27.71 16.54 -15.17
C HIS A 583 26.24 16.80 -15.51
N GLY A 584 25.37 15.79 -15.42
CA GLY A 584 23.94 15.89 -15.73
C GLY A 584 23.60 16.02 -17.22
N GLY A 585 24.61 16.04 -18.12
CA GLY A 585 24.45 16.09 -19.57
C GLY A 585 25.77 16.38 -20.30
N ILE A 586 25.80 16.12 -21.60
CA ILE A 586 26.96 16.39 -22.46
C ILE A 586 26.60 17.28 -23.65
N ASN A 587 27.41 18.31 -23.92
CA ASN A 587 27.25 19.18 -25.10
C ASN A 587 28.30 18.85 -26.18
N ALA A 588 28.08 19.33 -27.40
CA ALA A 588 28.93 19.01 -28.54
C ALA A 588 30.39 19.50 -28.38
N ALA A 589 30.60 20.64 -27.72
CA ALA A 589 31.95 21.18 -27.48
C ALA A 589 32.75 20.29 -26.52
N ARG A 590 32.14 19.90 -25.42
CA ARG A 590 32.76 19.03 -24.43
C ARG A 590 33.02 17.63 -24.97
N PHE A 591 32.05 17.07 -25.69
CA PHE A 591 32.22 15.75 -26.31
C PHE A 591 33.36 15.75 -27.34
N ARG A 592 33.50 16.83 -28.10
CA ARG A 592 34.61 17.06 -29.02
C ARG A 592 35.94 17.05 -28.27
N ASP A 593 36.04 17.81 -27.18
CA ASP A 593 37.28 17.98 -26.42
C ASP A 593 37.71 16.67 -25.73
N THR A 594 36.76 15.82 -25.32
CA THR A 594 37.05 14.48 -24.77
C THR A 594 37.60 13.49 -25.80
N LEU A 595 37.16 13.58 -27.07
CA LEU A 595 37.49 12.59 -28.10
C LEU A 595 38.55 13.06 -29.12
N GLY A 596 38.92 14.34 -29.09
CA GLY A 596 39.84 14.93 -30.09
C GLY A 596 39.26 14.96 -31.51
N LEU A 597 37.93 14.85 -31.66
CA LEU A 597 37.26 14.83 -32.97
C LEU A 597 36.93 16.24 -33.47
N GLY A 598 36.53 16.38 -34.73
CA GLY A 598 35.96 17.63 -35.24
C GLY A 598 34.54 17.89 -34.70
N ARG A 599 34.14 19.17 -34.55
CA ARG A 599 32.80 19.57 -34.06
C ARG A 599 31.67 18.92 -34.85
N LYS A 600 31.80 18.83 -36.18
CA LYS A 600 30.81 18.19 -37.06
C LYS A 600 30.62 16.70 -36.73
N ARG A 601 31.71 15.98 -36.44
CA ARG A 601 31.68 14.55 -36.12
C ARG A 601 31.05 14.29 -34.75
N ALA A 602 31.41 15.11 -33.77
CA ALA A 602 30.82 15.06 -32.43
C ALA A 602 29.28 15.22 -32.48
N ILE A 603 28.77 16.16 -33.27
CA ILE A 603 27.32 16.37 -33.46
C ILE A 603 26.67 15.14 -34.09
N GLN A 604 27.24 14.59 -35.16
CA GLN A 604 26.69 13.41 -35.85
C GLN A 604 26.56 12.19 -34.92
N ILE A 605 27.56 11.96 -34.06
CA ILE A 605 27.53 10.86 -33.08
C ILE A 605 26.46 11.10 -32.01
N LEU A 606 26.32 12.33 -31.50
CA LEU A 606 25.29 12.67 -30.51
C LEU A 606 23.88 12.58 -31.10
N GLU A 607 23.68 13.03 -32.35
CA GLU A 607 22.42 12.87 -33.08
C GLU A 607 22.07 11.40 -33.33
N PHE A 608 23.09 10.56 -33.59
CA PHE A 608 22.90 9.12 -33.64
C PHE A 608 22.40 8.58 -32.28
N PHE A 609 23.04 8.94 -31.17
CA PHE A 609 22.61 8.49 -29.84
C PHE A 609 21.20 8.98 -29.47
N ASP A 610 20.80 10.15 -29.96
CA ASP A 610 19.42 10.64 -29.83
C ASP A 610 18.43 9.83 -30.68
N ARG A 611 18.79 9.53 -31.94
CA ARG A 611 17.98 8.74 -32.87
C ARG A 611 17.75 7.31 -32.38
N VAL A 612 18.80 6.67 -31.86
CA VAL A 612 18.73 5.32 -31.28
C VAL A 612 18.15 5.32 -29.86
N GLY A 613 17.73 6.47 -29.34
CA GLY A 613 17.05 6.56 -28.04
C GLY A 613 17.95 6.30 -26.82
N TYR A 614 19.27 6.32 -26.98
CA TYR A 614 20.21 6.24 -25.86
C TYR A 614 20.25 7.56 -25.08
N THR A 615 20.36 8.68 -25.80
CA THR A 615 20.27 10.04 -25.25
C THR A 615 18.97 10.73 -25.67
N ARG A 616 18.69 11.88 -25.06
CA ARG A 616 17.79 12.88 -25.63
C ARG A 616 18.40 14.25 -25.50
N ARG A 617 18.21 15.09 -26.53
CA ARG A 617 18.54 16.51 -26.45
C ARG A 617 17.56 17.26 -25.54
N VAL A 618 18.09 17.97 -24.56
CA VAL A 618 17.38 18.92 -23.69
C VAL A 618 18.12 20.25 -23.76
N ARG A 619 17.56 21.23 -24.48
CA ARG A 619 18.23 22.49 -24.81
C ARG A 619 19.57 22.22 -25.54
N ASP A 620 20.70 22.57 -24.93
CA ASP A 620 22.03 22.44 -25.50
C ASP A 620 22.80 21.19 -25.01
N ALA A 621 22.18 20.37 -24.17
CA ALA A 621 22.80 19.17 -23.61
C ALA A 621 22.07 17.90 -24.04
N HIS A 622 22.82 16.84 -24.26
CA HIS A 622 22.32 15.48 -24.45
C HIS A 622 22.36 14.79 -23.09
N VAL A 623 21.22 14.27 -22.66
CA VAL A 623 21.08 13.58 -21.37
C VAL A 623 20.75 12.11 -21.60
N LEU A 624 21.27 11.23 -20.75
CA LEU A 624 20.96 9.81 -20.78
C LEU A 624 19.47 9.61 -20.49
N ARG A 625 18.87 8.66 -21.19
CA ARG A 625 17.53 8.22 -20.84
C ARG A 625 17.61 7.20 -19.70
N PRO A 626 16.79 7.34 -18.63
CA PRO A 626 16.85 6.46 -17.45
C PRO A 626 16.67 4.97 -17.76
N ASP A 627 16.01 4.67 -18.87
CA ASP A 627 15.61 3.33 -19.27
C ASP A 627 16.59 2.65 -20.24
N SER A 628 17.57 3.40 -20.75
CA SER A 628 18.44 2.98 -21.83
C SER A 628 19.78 2.49 -21.27
N ALA A 629 20.03 1.19 -21.37
CA ALA A 629 21.33 0.59 -21.11
C ALA A 629 21.94 0.13 -22.43
N TRP A 630 23.15 0.59 -22.75
CA TRP A 630 23.88 0.12 -23.92
C TRP A 630 24.48 -1.25 -23.57
N ARG A 631 23.95 -2.35 -24.12
CA ARG A 631 24.53 -3.68 -23.88
C ARG A 631 25.73 -3.89 -24.81
N SER A 632 26.95 -3.82 -24.27
CA SER A 632 28.13 -4.37 -24.95
C SER A 632 28.04 -5.89 -24.88
N THR A 633 28.20 -6.55 -26.02
CA THR A 633 28.12 -8.02 -26.11
C THR A 633 29.55 -8.55 -26.13
N SER A 634 30.25 -8.33 -25.03
CA SER A 634 31.61 -8.82 -24.80
C SER A 634 31.69 -9.31 -23.36
N GLY A 635 31.36 -10.58 -23.15
CA GLY A 635 31.51 -11.32 -21.89
C GLY A 635 30.68 -12.62 -21.90
N PRO A 636 31.24 -13.78 -21.50
CA PRO A 636 30.51 -15.04 -21.50
C PRO A 636 29.38 -15.01 -20.47
N ALA A 637 28.40 -15.90 -20.64
CA ALA A 637 27.30 -16.09 -19.71
C ALA A 637 27.81 -16.14 -18.25
N ALA A 638 27.51 -15.10 -17.48
CA ALA A 638 27.67 -15.13 -16.03
C ALA A 638 26.62 -16.10 -15.47
N GLY A 639 27.07 -17.30 -15.10
CA GLY A 639 26.31 -18.20 -14.22
C GLY A 639 26.04 -17.54 -12.87
N PRO A 640 25.12 -18.11 -12.07
CA PRO A 640 24.68 -17.50 -10.83
C PRO A 640 25.80 -17.60 -9.78
N GLN A 641 26.43 -16.47 -9.47
CA GLN A 641 27.25 -16.28 -8.28
C GLN A 641 26.64 -15.09 -7.53
N GLY A 642 26.34 -15.12 -6.24
CA GLY A 642 26.41 -16.14 -5.22
C GLY A 642 25.74 -15.49 -4.00
N ALA A 643 24.93 -16.26 -3.28
CA ALA A 643 24.30 -15.83 -2.04
C ALA A 643 25.39 -15.33 -1.07
N ALA A 644 25.15 -14.17 -0.48
CA ALA A 644 25.95 -13.65 0.61
C ALA A 644 25.93 -14.66 1.77
N ALA A 645 27.05 -15.34 1.98
CA ALA A 645 27.30 -16.12 3.17
C ALA A 645 27.56 -15.17 4.35
N THR A 646 26.68 -15.25 5.33
CA THR A 646 26.87 -14.75 6.70
C THR A 646 28.09 -15.41 7.35
N PRO A 647 28.91 -14.69 8.14
CA PRO A 647 29.93 -15.33 8.96
C PRO A 647 29.28 -15.78 10.27
N SER A 648 28.84 -17.05 10.34
CA SER A 648 28.60 -17.72 11.62
C SER A 648 29.92 -18.28 12.14
N GLY A 649 30.31 -17.83 13.33
CA GLY A 649 31.51 -18.24 14.03
C GLY A 649 31.53 -19.73 14.34
N VAL A 650 32.70 -20.33 14.17
CA VAL A 650 33.01 -21.66 14.69
C VAL A 650 33.74 -21.49 16.01
N SER A 651 33.05 -21.91 17.06
CA SER A 651 33.63 -22.26 18.35
C SER A 651 34.37 -23.58 18.24
N GLY A 652 35.55 -23.66 18.85
CA GLY A 652 35.93 -24.84 19.63
C GLY A 652 37.07 -25.70 19.09
N ALA A 653 38.25 -25.44 19.67
CA ALA A 653 38.95 -26.37 20.57
C ALA A 653 40.35 -26.85 20.15
N VAL A 654 41.16 -26.98 21.21
CA VAL A 654 42.33 -27.87 21.41
C VAL A 654 43.73 -27.26 21.23
N SER A 655 44.24 -26.77 22.37
CA SER A 655 45.44 -27.28 23.06
C SER A 655 46.81 -26.60 22.88
N ALA A 656 47.35 -26.28 24.06
CA ALA A 656 48.73 -26.54 24.52
C ALA A 656 49.84 -25.51 24.25
N ARG A 657 50.35 -25.06 25.41
CA ARG A 657 51.76 -24.92 25.83
C ARG A 657 52.33 -23.50 25.94
N ARG A 658 52.69 -23.24 27.21
CA ARG A 658 53.61 -22.28 27.81
C ARG A 658 53.07 -20.90 28.15
#